data_AF-A0AAP5I649-F1
#
_entry.id   AF-A0AAP5I649-F1
#
_cell.length_a   1.000
_cell.length_b   1.000
_cell.length_c   1.000
_cell.angle_alpha   90.00
_cell.angle_beta   90.00
_cell.angle_gamma   90.00
#
_symmetry.space_group_name_H-M   'P 1'
#
loop_
_entity.id
_entity.type
_entity.pdbx_description
1 polymer ?
#
loop_
_entity_poly.entity_id
_entity_poly.type
_entity_poly.pdbx_seq_one_letter_code
_entity_poly.pdbx_strand_id
1 'polypeptide(L)'
;MNNPLAQLNNVQSGKIVVNADEWTLSDTAFTQAPDTGTFVTNIAKWFAGGRSTGKFHAYSTNFGLTQSALAQAITKAGYTWTVGNNIKIDLPTLLSYDGIFLCGDAVDNQVLIDYVKAGGNVYLAAGTGAGGAQQEADRWNTFLHAFGLKFLGEYNEISGNQTVNSSHPIFAGVKAIYQNNGNSIVSLDPASQTTQLVLTHSTGQGLTATVTPPSVKISTQEVLTSSFTPLTVKMNAQSGKIVVNADEWTLSEVGFAQAPDTGTFVTNIAKWFTEGRNTGKFYAYSTNFGLTESPLAQAMTNAGYTWTVGNNIKIDLPTLLSYDGIFLCGDPVDNQVLIDYVRAGGNVYLAAGTGAGGAQQEADRWNTFLHAFGLKFLGEYNGISGNQTVNSSHPIFAGVKAIYQSNGNSIVNLDSTSQTTQLVLTHSTGQGLTAVFALPNATISTQEVFTSSSQSTGSTGIRITTQAARTSSSTSTSSNGVNITIQQVQTPSTVFTSSSGVDTSTQQVLTATSTPVTVKTNAQYGKIVVNADEWTLSEVGFAQAPDTGTFVTNIAKWFTGGRSTGKFHAYSTNFGLTESALAQAMTNAGYTWTVGNNIKLDLPTLLSYDGIFLCGDAVDNQVLIDYVKAGGNVYLAAGTSAGGAQKEADRWNTFLLVFGLKFLGEYNGISGNQTVNSSHPIFAGVKAIYQNNGNSIVNLDSTSQTTQLVLTHSSGKGLTAVFAPLSVKTQESKPKKDKGKKVKKKEGKRKKADTIILEFGSHKKDHIRDFAQGKGRLLKKVKRAISYMYKSGEIDRGVQPVIAIIVQKKSSTKTIWD
;
A
#
# COMPACT_ATOMS: atom_id res chain seq x y z
N MET A 1 -40.96 7.71 -2.01
CA MET A 1 -40.26 6.55 -2.60
C MET A 1 -38.91 7.04 -3.05
N ASN A 2 -37.83 6.55 -2.44
CA ASN A 2 -36.48 7.07 -2.64
C ASN A 2 -35.84 6.50 -3.91
N ASN A 3 -35.27 7.40 -4.72
CA ASN A 3 -34.52 7.12 -5.93
C ASN A 3 -33.10 6.62 -5.54
N PRO A 4 -32.63 5.45 -6.01
CA PRO A 4 -31.32 4.89 -5.64
C PRO A 4 -30.09 5.56 -6.27
N LEU A 5 -30.25 6.59 -7.10
CA LEU A 5 -29.14 7.15 -7.91
C LEU A 5 -28.44 8.39 -7.32
N ALA A 6 -28.59 8.66 -6.02
CA ALA A 6 -27.96 9.81 -5.35
C ALA A 6 -26.68 9.48 -4.52
N GLN A 7 -26.10 8.29 -4.64
CA GLN A 7 -24.88 7.89 -3.89
C GLN A 7 -23.67 7.56 -4.78
N LEU A 8 -23.33 8.45 -5.71
CA LEU A 8 -22.00 8.46 -6.35
C LEU A 8 -21.44 9.88 -6.28
N ASN A 9 -21.14 10.37 -5.06
CA ASN A 9 -20.49 11.66 -4.87
C ASN A 9 -19.42 11.57 -3.77
N ASN A 10 -18.20 11.99 -4.12
CA ASN A 10 -17.02 12.24 -3.27
C ASN A 10 -16.34 11.03 -2.60
N VAL A 11 -15.22 10.59 -3.17
CA VAL A 11 -14.16 9.93 -2.40
C VAL A 11 -13.47 11.02 -1.56
N GLN A 12 -14.08 11.39 -0.44
CA GLN A 12 -13.41 12.18 0.60
C GLN A 12 -12.67 11.22 1.53
N SER A 13 -11.42 11.53 1.86
CA SER A 13 -10.70 10.85 2.94
C SER A 13 -11.55 10.87 4.22
N GLY A 14 -11.52 9.79 4.99
CA GLY A 14 -12.29 9.65 6.22
C GLY A 14 -11.73 10.51 7.35
N LYS A 15 -12.47 10.57 8.46
CA LYS A 15 -12.14 11.40 9.63
C LYS A 15 -11.44 10.59 10.70
N ILE A 16 -10.53 11.23 11.44
CA ILE A 16 -9.84 10.63 12.57
C ILE A 16 -10.13 11.47 13.82
N VAL A 17 -10.39 10.81 14.95
CA VAL A 17 -10.31 11.40 16.29
C VAL A 17 -9.22 10.65 17.04
N VAL A 18 -8.21 11.35 17.53
CA VAL A 18 -7.16 10.80 18.37
C VAL A 18 -7.33 11.36 19.77
N ASN A 19 -7.33 10.49 20.76
CA ASN A 19 -7.42 10.85 22.16
C ASN A 19 -6.19 10.34 22.91
N ALA A 20 -5.65 11.18 23.80
CA ALA A 20 -4.44 10.88 24.53
C ALA A 20 -4.59 9.67 25.46
N ASP A 21 -5.82 9.32 25.83
CA ASP A 21 -6.11 8.47 26.98
C ASP A 21 -7.37 7.61 26.80
N GLU A 22 -7.33 6.36 27.24
CA GLU A 22 -8.44 5.42 27.22
C GLU A 22 -9.49 5.69 28.31
N TRP A 23 -9.10 6.35 29.40
CA TRP A 23 -10.00 6.67 30.50
C TRP A 23 -11.12 7.61 30.07
N THR A 24 -10.93 8.41 29.02
CA THR A 24 -11.92 9.39 28.52
C THR A 24 -13.26 8.78 28.15
N LEU A 25 -13.31 7.51 27.73
CA LEU A 25 -14.57 6.82 27.37
C LEU A 25 -14.96 5.71 28.36
N SER A 26 -14.24 5.60 29.49
CA SER A 26 -14.53 4.61 30.55
C SER A 26 -15.79 4.95 31.35
N ASP A 27 -16.37 3.97 32.03
CA ASP A 27 -17.51 4.18 32.96
C ASP A 27 -17.17 5.19 34.07
N THR A 28 -15.89 5.31 34.45
CA THR A 28 -15.40 6.35 35.36
C THR A 28 -15.57 7.74 34.76
N ALA A 29 -15.21 7.95 33.49
CA ALA A 29 -15.42 9.24 32.83
C ALA A 29 -16.91 9.59 32.72
N PHE A 30 -17.78 8.62 32.44
CA PHE A 30 -19.23 8.84 32.45
C PHE A 30 -19.77 9.29 33.83
N THR A 31 -19.07 8.96 34.91
CA THR A 31 -19.43 9.38 36.27
C THR A 31 -18.79 10.73 36.62
N GLN A 32 -17.50 10.91 36.31
CA GLN A 32 -16.70 12.07 36.73
C GLN A 32 -16.89 13.29 35.82
N ALA A 33 -17.07 13.07 34.51
CA ALA A 33 -17.33 14.08 33.50
C ALA A 33 -18.69 13.78 32.83
N PRO A 34 -19.82 14.28 33.38
CA PRO A 34 -21.16 13.91 32.95
C PRO A 34 -21.47 14.13 31.45
N ASP A 35 -20.70 15.01 30.78
CA ASP A 35 -20.84 15.30 29.36
C ASP A 35 -20.14 14.27 28.45
N THR A 36 -19.50 13.22 28.99
CA THR A 36 -18.84 12.15 28.21
C THR A 36 -19.80 11.48 27.22
N GLY A 37 -21.06 11.29 27.62
CA GLY A 37 -22.11 10.79 26.71
C GLY A 37 -22.38 11.74 25.54
N THR A 38 -22.37 13.05 25.77
CA THR A 38 -22.50 14.07 24.72
C THR A 38 -21.28 14.04 23.79
N PHE A 39 -20.08 13.95 24.35
CA PHE A 39 -18.83 13.88 23.58
C PHE A 39 -18.81 12.69 22.60
N VAL A 40 -19.08 11.49 23.08
CA VAL A 40 -19.04 10.30 22.21
C VAL A 40 -20.17 10.27 21.18
N THR A 41 -21.34 10.81 21.52
CA THR A 41 -22.46 10.92 20.56
C THR A 41 -22.21 11.99 19.50
N ASN A 42 -21.49 13.06 19.84
CA ASN A 42 -21.01 14.03 18.86
C ASN A 42 -19.98 13.41 17.90
N ILE A 43 -19.02 12.61 18.40
CA ILE A 43 -18.08 11.87 17.55
C ILE A 43 -18.82 10.94 16.59
N ALA A 44 -19.75 10.13 17.11
CA ALA A 44 -20.55 9.22 16.29
C ALA A 44 -21.36 9.96 15.21
N LYS A 45 -22.02 11.06 15.58
CA LYS A 45 -22.74 11.92 14.63
C LYS A 45 -21.82 12.50 13.57
N TRP A 46 -20.61 12.90 13.97
CA TRP A 46 -19.62 13.48 13.08
C TRP A 46 -19.05 12.47 12.08
N PHE A 47 -18.77 11.24 12.53
CA PHE A 47 -18.38 10.12 11.66
C PHE A 47 -19.51 9.73 10.71
N ALA A 48 -20.76 9.65 11.21
CA ALA A 48 -21.92 9.31 10.39
C ALA A 48 -22.36 10.42 9.40
N GLY A 49 -21.65 11.56 9.37
CA GLY A 49 -21.99 12.68 8.48
C GLY A 49 -23.33 13.34 8.84
N GLY A 50 -23.70 13.34 10.12
CA GLY A 50 -24.94 13.91 10.62
C GLY A 50 -26.16 12.98 10.61
N ARG A 51 -26.04 11.77 10.04
CA ARG A 51 -27.11 10.75 10.08
C ARG A 51 -27.43 10.37 11.52
N SER A 52 -28.71 10.08 11.79
CA SER A 52 -29.19 9.57 13.10
C SER A 52 -28.99 8.07 13.31
N THR A 53 -28.38 7.40 12.33
CA THR A 53 -28.06 5.96 12.36
C THR A 53 -26.68 5.73 11.77
N GLY A 54 -26.01 4.68 12.22
CA GLY A 54 -24.67 4.30 11.78
C GLY A 54 -24.17 3.09 12.56
N LYS A 55 -23.17 2.41 12.02
CA LYS A 55 -22.64 1.15 12.53
C LYS A 55 -21.19 1.34 12.95
N PHE A 56 -20.93 1.25 14.25
CA PHE A 56 -19.61 1.41 14.84
C PHE A 56 -19.13 0.10 15.46
N HIS A 57 -17.82 -0.09 15.43
CA HIS A 57 -17.18 -1.23 16.04
C HIS A 57 -15.96 -0.80 16.83
N ALA A 58 -15.87 -1.23 18.09
CA ALA A 58 -14.63 -1.16 18.85
C ALA A 58 -13.82 -2.44 18.65
N TYR A 59 -12.73 -2.31 17.89
CA TYR A 59 -11.70 -3.33 17.81
C TYR A 59 -10.72 -3.11 18.98
N SER A 60 -11.15 -3.56 20.15
CA SER A 60 -10.40 -3.41 21.39
C SER A 60 -10.94 -4.33 22.48
N THR A 61 -10.04 -4.77 23.35
CA THR A 61 -10.29 -5.44 24.63
C THR A 61 -10.13 -4.49 25.82
N ASN A 62 -9.67 -3.26 25.59
CA ASN A 62 -9.45 -2.27 26.63
C ASN A 62 -10.78 -1.78 27.24
N PHE A 63 -10.79 -1.55 28.55
CA PHE A 63 -11.99 -1.15 29.30
C PHE A 63 -12.58 0.17 28.79
N GLY A 64 -11.76 1.11 28.30
CA GLY A 64 -12.18 2.40 27.77
C GLY A 64 -13.13 2.29 26.57
N LEU A 65 -13.12 1.16 25.85
CA LEU A 65 -14.02 0.91 24.71
C LEU A 65 -15.01 -0.24 24.92
N THR A 66 -14.86 -1.04 25.97
CA THR A 66 -15.65 -2.28 26.18
C THR A 66 -16.65 -2.20 27.32
N GLN A 67 -16.58 -1.16 28.16
CA GLN A 67 -17.50 -0.96 29.27
C GLN A 67 -18.90 -0.48 28.85
N SER A 68 -19.83 -0.53 29.78
CA SER A 68 -21.27 -0.52 29.46
C SER A 68 -21.83 0.87 29.16
N ALA A 69 -21.31 1.93 29.77
CA ALA A 69 -21.85 3.28 29.62
C ALA A 69 -21.66 3.81 28.20
N LEU A 70 -20.48 3.55 27.59
CA LEU A 70 -20.20 3.90 26.20
C LEU A 70 -21.20 3.24 25.23
N ALA A 71 -21.40 1.93 25.37
CA ALA A 71 -22.33 1.18 24.53
C ALA A 71 -23.77 1.70 24.69
N GLN A 72 -24.19 2.00 25.92
CA GLN A 72 -25.52 2.58 26.20
C GLN A 72 -25.67 3.98 25.59
N ALA A 73 -24.66 4.84 25.67
CA ALA A 73 -24.70 6.19 25.10
C ALA A 73 -24.84 6.16 23.58
N ILE A 74 -24.01 5.36 22.88
CA ILE A 74 -24.06 5.20 21.42
C ILE A 74 -25.39 4.60 20.95
N THR A 75 -25.88 3.55 21.63
CA THR A 75 -27.13 2.88 21.26
C THR A 75 -28.36 3.74 21.56
N LYS A 76 -28.39 4.47 22.69
CA LYS A 76 -29.44 5.44 23.02
C LYS A 76 -29.52 6.57 21.99
N ALA A 77 -28.41 6.94 21.38
CA ALA A 77 -28.35 7.94 20.31
C ALA A 77 -28.78 7.41 18.92
N GLY A 78 -29.16 6.14 18.80
CA GLY A 78 -29.68 5.55 17.55
C GLY A 78 -28.65 4.82 16.68
N TYR A 79 -27.42 4.67 17.15
CA TYR A 79 -26.35 3.98 16.44
C TYR A 79 -26.21 2.52 16.87
N THR A 80 -25.62 1.69 16.01
CA THR A 80 -25.24 0.32 16.34
C THR A 80 -23.81 0.30 16.89
N TRP A 81 -23.62 -0.33 18.04
CA TRP A 81 -22.30 -0.52 18.66
C TRP A 81 -22.00 -2.02 18.78
N THR A 82 -20.81 -2.41 18.35
CA THR A 82 -20.29 -3.77 18.52
C THR A 82 -18.87 -3.70 19.07
N VAL A 83 -18.43 -4.72 19.80
CA VAL A 83 -17.11 -4.75 20.44
C VAL A 83 -16.41 -6.09 20.19
N GLY A 84 -15.08 -6.06 20.27
CA GLY A 84 -14.22 -7.24 20.33
C GLY A 84 -13.49 -7.54 19.03
N ASN A 85 -12.43 -8.34 19.11
CA ASN A 85 -11.48 -8.53 18.01
C ASN A 85 -11.92 -9.67 17.06
N ASN A 86 -13.24 -9.83 16.88
CA ASN A 86 -13.84 -10.95 16.15
C ASN A 86 -14.17 -10.63 14.68
N ILE A 87 -13.91 -9.39 14.25
CA ILE A 87 -13.97 -9.00 12.84
C ILE A 87 -12.58 -9.18 12.22
N LYS A 88 -12.55 -9.44 10.91
CA LYS A 88 -11.30 -9.43 10.16
C LYS A 88 -10.86 -7.98 9.95
N ILE A 89 -9.59 -7.68 10.21
CA ILE A 89 -8.98 -6.40 9.86
C ILE A 89 -8.56 -6.46 8.38
N ASP A 90 -9.51 -6.16 7.49
CA ASP A 90 -9.25 -5.92 6.07
C ASP A 90 -10.15 -4.80 5.54
N LEU A 91 -9.73 -4.16 4.44
CA LEU A 91 -10.42 -3.00 3.89
C LEU A 91 -11.92 -3.25 3.64
N PRO A 92 -12.36 -4.37 2.99
CA PRO A 92 -13.78 -4.62 2.77
C PRO A 92 -14.59 -4.75 4.08
N THR A 93 -14.04 -5.40 5.10
CA THR A 93 -14.73 -5.56 6.39
C THR A 93 -14.87 -4.21 7.10
N LEU A 94 -13.79 -3.42 7.15
CA LEU A 94 -13.81 -2.12 7.82
C LEU A 94 -14.75 -1.13 7.11
N LEU A 95 -14.79 -1.12 5.77
CA LEU A 95 -15.74 -0.29 4.99
C LEU A 95 -17.21 -0.66 5.21
N SER A 96 -17.51 -1.79 5.87
CA SER A 96 -18.87 -2.12 6.29
C SER A 96 -19.32 -1.39 7.58
N TYR A 97 -18.46 -0.55 8.16
CA TYR A 97 -18.70 0.25 9.35
C TYR A 97 -18.57 1.75 9.04
N ASP A 98 -19.33 2.57 9.75
CA ASP A 98 -19.25 4.04 9.68
C ASP A 98 -18.09 4.58 10.54
N GLY A 99 -17.51 3.77 11.41
CA GLY A 99 -16.32 4.10 12.16
C GLY A 99 -15.78 2.94 12.99
N ILE A 100 -14.45 2.89 13.11
CA ILE A 100 -13.73 1.89 13.90
C ILE A 100 -13.08 2.60 15.08
N PHE A 101 -13.33 2.08 16.29
CA PHE A 101 -12.77 2.58 17.54
C PHE A 101 -11.66 1.62 17.99
N LEU A 102 -10.48 2.16 18.28
CA LEU A 102 -9.27 1.42 18.61
C LEU A 102 -8.68 1.95 19.91
N CYS A 103 -8.19 1.02 20.73
CA CYS A 103 -7.50 1.34 21.97
C CYS A 103 -6.69 0.12 22.41
N GLY A 104 -5.38 0.28 22.61
CA GLY A 104 -4.49 -0.79 23.05
C GLY A 104 -4.21 -1.86 21.98
N ASP A 105 -5.21 -2.61 21.53
CA ASP A 105 -4.99 -3.76 20.65
C ASP A 105 -4.41 -3.37 19.29
N ALA A 106 -3.29 -4.01 18.93
CA ALA A 106 -2.60 -3.76 17.67
C ALA A 106 -3.44 -4.22 16.48
N VAL A 107 -3.38 -3.44 15.41
CA VAL A 107 -3.91 -3.77 14.09
C VAL A 107 -2.89 -3.40 13.03
N ASP A 108 -3.06 -3.93 11.82
CA ASP A 108 -2.25 -3.52 10.68
C ASP A 108 -2.49 -2.04 10.37
N ASN A 109 -1.48 -1.21 10.63
CA ASN A 109 -1.52 0.22 10.38
C ASN A 109 -1.76 0.55 8.90
N GLN A 110 -1.27 -0.27 7.97
CA GLN A 110 -1.49 -0.04 6.54
C GLN A 110 -2.97 -0.22 6.18
N VAL A 111 -3.64 -1.23 6.75
CA VAL A 111 -5.08 -1.44 6.53
C VAL A 111 -5.89 -0.27 7.09
N LEU A 112 -5.52 0.29 8.25
CA LEU A 112 -6.17 1.48 8.79
C LEU A 112 -5.94 2.73 7.92
N ILE A 113 -4.72 2.93 7.43
CA ILE A 113 -4.38 4.02 6.50
C ILE A 113 -5.23 3.91 5.24
N ASP A 114 -5.30 2.73 4.63
CA ASP A 114 -6.07 2.48 3.41
C ASP A 114 -7.57 2.65 3.66
N TYR A 115 -8.07 2.20 4.82
CA TYR A 115 -9.45 2.38 5.24
C TYR A 115 -9.82 3.85 5.38
N VAL A 116 -8.98 4.66 6.04
CA VAL A 116 -9.23 6.10 6.14
C VAL A 116 -9.13 6.77 4.77
N LYS A 117 -8.14 6.45 3.95
CA LYS A 117 -8.02 6.99 2.58
C LYS A 117 -9.22 6.64 1.70
N ALA A 118 -9.86 5.50 1.94
CA ALA A 118 -11.09 5.07 1.27
C ALA A 118 -12.38 5.68 1.86
N GLY A 119 -12.29 6.59 2.83
CA GLY A 119 -13.43 7.30 3.43
C GLY A 119 -13.88 6.78 4.80
N GLY A 120 -13.19 5.79 5.34
CA GLY A 120 -13.46 5.20 6.65
C GLY A 120 -13.08 6.09 7.84
N ASN A 121 -13.86 6.07 8.92
CA ASN A 121 -13.56 6.89 10.10
C ASN A 121 -12.89 6.08 11.22
N VAL A 122 -11.94 6.70 11.93
CA VAL A 122 -11.19 6.06 13.03
C VAL A 122 -11.24 6.91 14.29
N TYR A 123 -11.62 6.31 15.42
CA TYR A 123 -11.30 6.83 16.75
C TYR A 123 -10.15 6.02 17.33
N LEU A 124 -9.11 6.67 17.82
CA LEU A 124 -7.95 6.03 18.43
C LEU A 124 -7.65 6.65 19.80
N ALA A 125 -7.63 5.82 20.84
CA ALA A 125 -7.17 6.23 22.18
C ALA A 125 -5.85 5.54 22.56
N ALA A 126 -4.91 6.31 23.13
CA ALA A 126 -3.69 5.82 23.77
C ALA A 126 -3.84 5.79 25.30
N GLY A 127 -2.73 5.74 26.06
CA GLY A 127 -2.70 5.81 27.52
C GLY A 127 -2.78 4.45 28.22
N THR A 128 -2.83 3.34 27.48
CA THR A 128 -3.34 2.05 28.00
C THR A 128 -2.45 1.35 29.02
N GLY A 129 -1.24 1.87 29.27
CA GLY A 129 -0.21 1.19 30.06
C GLY A 129 0.44 0.00 29.36
N ALA A 130 -0.09 -0.47 28.22
CA ALA A 130 0.29 -1.71 27.59
C ALA A 130 1.62 -1.60 26.83
N GLY A 131 2.72 -1.93 27.52
CA GLY A 131 4.08 -1.81 26.99
C GLY A 131 4.78 -0.49 27.31
N GLY A 132 4.10 0.38 28.06
CA GLY A 132 4.55 1.73 28.35
C GLY A 132 4.32 2.71 27.21
N ALA A 133 4.49 4.00 27.51
CA ALA A 133 4.15 5.10 26.62
C ALA A 133 4.90 5.04 25.27
N GLN A 134 6.19 4.67 25.26
CA GLN A 134 6.98 4.56 24.04
C GLN A 134 6.49 3.42 23.13
N GLN A 135 6.20 2.24 23.68
CA GLN A 135 5.75 1.11 22.87
C GLN A 135 4.35 1.35 22.27
N GLU A 136 3.49 2.05 23.01
CA GLU A 136 2.19 2.47 22.50
C GLU A 136 2.32 3.55 21.40
N ALA A 137 3.24 4.50 21.58
CA ALA A 137 3.57 5.47 20.55
C ALA A 137 4.10 4.77 19.28
N ASP A 138 5.06 3.85 19.40
CA ASP A 138 5.63 3.10 18.28
C ASP A 138 4.56 2.29 17.54
N ARG A 139 3.60 1.70 18.27
CA ARG A 139 2.49 0.94 17.70
C ARG A 139 1.62 1.78 16.78
N TRP A 140 1.35 3.03 17.15
CA TRP A 140 0.37 3.87 16.46
C TRP A 140 0.98 4.96 15.58
N ASN A 141 2.24 5.32 15.78
CA ASN A 141 2.87 6.43 15.07
C ASN A 141 3.02 6.16 13.57
N THR A 142 3.08 4.91 13.10
CA THR A 142 2.99 4.62 11.67
C THR A 142 1.65 5.09 11.07
N PHE A 143 0.53 4.79 11.74
CA PHE A 143 -0.79 5.27 11.32
C PHE A 143 -0.92 6.79 11.49
N LEU A 144 -0.51 7.33 12.65
CA LEU A 144 -0.67 8.76 12.93
C LEU A 144 0.20 9.66 12.05
N HIS A 145 1.44 9.25 11.74
CA HIS A 145 2.34 10.01 10.87
C HIS A 145 1.71 10.19 9.47
N ALA A 146 1.01 9.18 8.96
CA ALA A 146 0.32 9.26 7.67
C ALA A 146 -0.77 10.34 7.62
N PHE A 147 -1.20 10.86 8.78
CA PHE A 147 -2.21 11.91 8.90
C PHE A 147 -1.72 13.13 9.71
N GLY A 148 -0.41 13.32 9.81
CA GLY A 148 0.20 14.51 10.39
C GLY A 148 0.12 14.60 11.91
N LEU A 149 -0.06 13.47 12.61
CA LEU A 149 -0.10 13.38 14.06
C LEU A 149 1.00 12.44 14.57
N LYS A 150 1.33 12.55 15.86
CA LYS A 150 2.06 11.50 16.59
C LYS A 150 1.69 11.51 18.07
N PHE A 151 1.85 10.37 18.73
CA PHE A 151 1.98 10.29 20.18
C PHE A 151 3.44 10.53 20.59
N LEU A 152 3.62 11.20 21.73
CA LEU A 152 4.90 11.20 22.44
C LEU A 152 5.09 9.87 23.17
N GLY A 153 6.34 9.43 23.31
CA GLY A 153 6.71 8.19 24.00
C GLY A 153 6.74 8.27 25.52
N GLU A 154 6.04 9.25 26.09
CA GLU A 154 5.99 9.54 27.53
C GLU A 154 4.55 9.79 27.96
N TYR A 155 4.20 9.38 29.18
CA TYR A 155 2.91 9.71 29.78
C TYR A 155 2.94 11.13 30.32
N ASN A 156 1.80 11.82 30.21
CA ASN A 156 1.73 13.27 30.38
C ASN A 156 1.45 13.76 31.81
N GLU A 157 1.20 12.85 32.75
CA GLU A 157 0.83 13.09 34.14
C GLU A 157 -0.47 13.91 34.33
N ILE A 158 -1.27 14.06 33.26
CA ILE A 158 -2.52 14.83 33.28
C ILE A 158 -3.65 13.93 33.75
N SER A 159 -4.26 14.28 34.89
CA SER A 159 -5.31 13.48 35.52
C SER A 159 -6.51 14.33 35.96
N GLY A 160 -7.70 13.75 35.96
CA GLY A 160 -8.95 14.40 36.34
C GLY A 160 -9.69 15.05 35.17
N ASN A 161 -10.69 15.87 35.51
CA ASN A 161 -11.53 16.57 34.54
C ASN A 161 -10.76 17.73 33.88
N GLN A 162 -10.56 17.64 32.58
CA GLN A 162 -9.95 18.66 31.75
C GLN A 162 -11.02 19.52 31.09
N THR A 163 -10.99 20.82 31.35
CA THR A 163 -11.92 21.78 30.75
C THR A 163 -11.72 21.81 29.24
N VAL A 164 -12.83 21.74 28.51
CA VAL A 164 -12.83 21.83 27.06
C VAL A 164 -12.63 23.29 26.64
N ASN A 165 -11.56 23.55 25.89
CA ASN A 165 -11.20 24.88 25.39
C ASN A 165 -11.40 25.02 23.86
N SER A 166 -12.35 24.27 23.30
CA SER A 166 -12.51 24.09 21.86
C SER A 166 -13.94 24.28 21.38
N SER A 167 -14.07 24.91 20.22
CA SER A 167 -15.33 25.08 19.51
C SER A 167 -15.61 23.97 18.49
N HIS A 168 -14.74 22.95 18.41
CA HIS A 168 -14.90 21.87 17.43
C HIS A 168 -16.23 21.11 17.66
N PRO A 169 -16.97 20.71 16.61
CA PRO A 169 -18.28 20.08 16.76
C PRO A 169 -18.33 18.83 17.64
N ILE A 170 -17.22 18.09 17.79
CA ILE A 170 -17.17 16.93 18.71
C ILE A 170 -17.36 17.34 20.17
N PHE A 171 -17.08 18.60 20.50
CA PHE A 171 -17.19 19.17 21.83
C PHE A 171 -18.46 20.02 22.04
N ALA A 172 -19.40 20.03 21.08
CA ALA A 172 -20.63 20.79 21.23
C ALA A 172 -21.41 20.36 22.49
N GLY A 173 -21.57 21.28 23.45
CA GLY A 173 -22.23 21.00 24.73
C GLY A 173 -21.40 20.18 25.74
N VAL A 174 -20.10 20.02 25.52
CA VAL A 174 -19.18 19.30 26.42
C VAL A 174 -18.34 20.31 27.19
N LYS A 175 -18.43 20.32 28.52
CA LYS A 175 -17.67 21.26 29.37
C LYS A 175 -16.32 20.72 29.80
N ALA A 176 -16.23 19.42 30.06
CA ALA A 176 -15.01 18.76 30.48
C ALA A 176 -14.98 17.30 30.02
N ILE A 177 -13.77 16.77 29.86
CA ILE A 177 -13.53 15.34 29.64
C ILE A 177 -12.56 14.81 30.70
N TYR A 178 -12.71 13.55 31.10
CA TYR A 178 -11.81 12.93 32.08
C TYR A 178 -10.56 12.36 31.39
N GLN A 179 -9.39 12.59 31.98
CA GLN A 179 -8.08 12.06 31.58
C GLN A 179 -7.39 11.47 32.82
N ASN A 180 -6.48 10.53 32.64
CA ASN A 180 -5.69 9.88 33.67
C ASN A 180 -4.37 9.30 33.10
N ASN A 181 -3.42 10.20 32.84
CA ASN A 181 -2.03 9.90 32.49
C ASN A 181 -1.83 9.23 31.11
N GLY A 182 -2.36 9.84 30.06
CA GLY A 182 -2.22 9.36 28.67
C GLY A 182 -0.95 9.80 27.92
N ASN A 183 -0.86 9.42 26.64
CA ASN A 183 0.19 9.88 25.73
C ASN A 183 -0.19 11.22 25.10
N SER A 184 0.67 12.24 25.27
CA SER A 184 0.44 13.54 24.63
C SER A 184 0.48 13.45 23.11
N ILE A 185 -0.47 14.14 22.47
CA ILE A 185 -0.59 14.20 21.01
C ILE A 185 0.15 15.44 20.50
N VAL A 186 0.93 15.26 19.44
CA VAL A 186 1.59 16.34 18.71
C VAL A 186 1.05 16.39 17.29
N SER A 187 0.67 17.59 16.85
CA SER A 187 0.50 17.87 15.42
C SER A 187 1.88 18.07 14.79
N LEU A 188 2.19 17.28 13.77
CA LEU A 188 3.43 17.41 12.98
C LEU A 188 3.38 18.65 12.08
N ASP A 189 2.17 19.14 11.81
CA ASP A 189 1.90 20.40 11.13
C ASP A 189 0.79 21.17 11.87
N PRO A 190 1.15 22.02 12.86
CA PRO A 190 0.18 22.85 13.58
C PRO A 190 -0.59 23.85 12.70
N ALA A 191 -0.12 24.13 11.48
CA ALA A 191 -0.80 25.00 10.52
C ALA A 191 -1.81 24.25 9.64
N SER A 192 -1.89 22.92 9.76
CA SER A 192 -2.76 22.10 8.94
C SER A 192 -4.23 22.50 9.11
N GLN A 193 -4.90 22.77 7.99
CA GLN A 193 -6.35 22.96 7.98
C GLN A 193 -7.12 21.64 8.12
N THR A 194 -6.43 20.51 7.98
CA THR A 194 -7.03 19.17 8.01
C THR A 194 -6.74 18.43 9.31
N THR A 195 -5.62 18.75 9.99
CA THR A 195 -5.18 18.11 11.24
C THR A 195 -5.11 19.16 12.33
N GLN A 196 -5.88 19.00 13.41
CA GLN A 196 -5.98 20.00 14.47
C GLN A 196 -5.86 19.34 15.83
N LEU A 197 -5.04 19.92 16.71
CA LEU A 197 -5.18 19.71 18.15
C LEU A 197 -6.44 20.47 18.59
N VAL A 198 -7.50 19.73 18.89
CA VAL A 198 -8.80 20.29 19.26
C VAL A 198 -9.03 20.28 20.76
N LEU A 199 -8.10 19.78 21.56
CA LEU A 199 -8.06 19.99 23.00
C LEU A 199 -6.61 19.98 23.46
N THR A 200 -6.21 21.01 24.18
CA THR A 200 -4.88 21.12 24.79
C THR A 200 -5.02 21.42 26.28
N HIS A 201 -4.14 20.82 27.08
CA HIS A 201 -4.03 21.12 28.49
C HIS A 201 -3.40 22.51 28.71
N SER A 202 -3.55 23.06 29.91
CA SER A 202 -2.95 24.35 30.30
C SER A 202 -1.41 24.37 30.21
N THR A 203 -0.77 23.20 30.25
CA THR A 203 0.68 23.03 30.03
C THR A 203 1.10 22.99 28.56
N GLY A 204 0.14 23.11 27.62
CA GLY A 204 0.38 23.06 26.17
C GLY A 204 0.38 21.65 25.57
N GLN A 205 0.24 20.61 26.39
CA GLN A 205 0.19 19.22 25.94
C GLN A 205 -1.13 18.89 25.22
N GLY A 206 -1.07 18.20 24.07
CA GLY A 206 -2.24 17.83 23.28
C GLY A 206 -3.00 16.63 23.86
N LEU A 207 -4.31 16.78 24.06
CA LEU A 207 -5.18 15.76 24.66
C LEU A 207 -6.15 15.12 23.66
N THR A 208 -6.65 15.89 22.71
CA THR A 208 -7.50 15.38 21.62
C THR A 208 -7.10 16.07 20.32
N ALA A 209 -7.00 15.28 19.25
CA ALA A 209 -6.75 15.76 17.91
C ALA A 209 -7.79 15.22 16.93
N THR A 210 -7.99 15.95 15.84
CA THR A 210 -8.88 15.52 14.76
C THR A 210 -8.18 15.63 13.42
N VAL A 211 -8.49 14.70 12.53
CA VAL A 211 -8.18 14.80 11.10
C VAL A 211 -9.48 14.82 10.32
N THR A 212 -9.63 15.78 9.42
CA THR A 212 -10.77 15.90 8.51
C THR A 212 -10.31 16.02 7.07
N PRO A 213 -11.07 15.46 6.11
CA PRO A 213 -10.86 15.82 4.71
C PRO A 213 -11.02 17.33 4.52
N PRO A 214 -10.27 17.94 3.58
CA PRO A 214 -10.43 19.35 3.26
C PRO A 214 -11.89 19.63 2.91
N SER A 215 -12.51 20.50 3.70
CA SER A 215 -13.92 20.87 3.54
C SER A 215 -14.07 21.83 2.37
N VAL A 216 -14.46 21.35 1.20
CA VAL A 216 -14.93 22.23 0.11
C VAL A 216 -16.33 22.73 0.50
N LYS A 217 -16.38 23.85 1.22
CA LYS A 217 -17.64 24.56 1.46
C LYS A 217 -17.97 25.37 0.21
N ILE A 218 -18.85 24.87 -0.65
CA ILE A 218 -19.53 25.70 -1.65
C ILE A 218 -20.69 26.38 -0.94
N SER A 219 -20.53 27.63 -0.47
CA SER A 219 -21.64 28.42 0.04
C SER A 219 -22.31 29.19 -1.10
N THR A 220 -23.49 28.75 -1.50
CA THR A 220 -24.40 29.49 -2.37
C THR A 220 -25.13 30.55 -1.55
N GLN A 221 -24.47 31.67 -1.21
CA GLN A 221 -25.12 32.94 -0.88
C GLN A 221 -24.06 34.02 -0.62
N GLU A 222 -23.97 34.94 -1.59
CA GLU A 222 -23.58 36.37 -1.53
C GLU A 222 -22.75 36.74 -2.75
N VAL A 223 -23.47 36.90 -3.86
CA VAL A 223 -23.07 37.85 -4.90
C VAL A 223 -23.37 39.22 -4.32
N LEU A 224 -22.35 40.04 -4.08
CA LEU A 224 -22.19 41.39 -4.65
C LEU A 224 -21.08 42.17 -3.93
N THR A 225 -20.14 42.67 -4.74
CA THR A 225 -19.21 43.79 -4.49
C THR A 225 -18.01 43.56 -3.55
N SER A 226 -16.90 43.09 -4.13
CA SER A 226 -15.60 43.79 -4.17
C SER A 226 -14.49 42.82 -4.56
N SER A 227 -13.50 43.35 -5.29
CA SER A 227 -12.45 42.64 -6.01
C SER A 227 -11.53 41.80 -5.11
N PHE A 228 -11.64 40.47 -5.21
CA PHE A 228 -10.56 39.54 -4.92
C PHE A 228 -10.39 38.61 -6.12
N THR A 229 -9.17 38.56 -6.65
CA THR A 229 -8.76 37.56 -7.63
C THR A 229 -8.84 36.17 -6.97
N PRO A 230 -9.63 35.24 -7.50
CA PRO A 230 -9.73 33.91 -6.93
C PRO A 230 -8.39 33.18 -7.05
N LEU A 231 -7.75 32.89 -5.91
CA LEU A 231 -6.75 31.83 -5.81
C LEU A 231 -7.46 30.52 -6.11
N THR A 232 -7.37 30.13 -7.38
CA THR A 232 -7.81 28.84 -7.88
C THR A 232 -6.90 27.79 -7.26
N VAL A 233 -7.33 27.14 -6.17
CA VAL A 233 -6.70 25.89 -5.74
C VAL A 233 -7.06 24.86 -6.81
N LYS A 234 -6.10 24.59 -7.69
CA LYS A 234 -6.18 23.47 -8.64
C LYS A 234 -6.14 22.17 -7.85
N MET A 235 -7.29 21.70 -7.37
CA MET A 235 -7.47 20.26 -7.22
C MET A 235 -7.78 19.69 -8.61
N ASN A 236 -6.78 19.68 -9.48
CA ASN A 236 -6.79 18.76 -10.61
C ASN A 236 -6.51 17.37 -10.01
N ALA A 237 -7.32 16.39 -10.38
CA ALA A 237 -7.07 14.97 -10.13
C ALA A 237 -5.85 14.45 -10.95
N GLN A 238 -4.79 15.24 -11.04
CA GLN A 238 -3.54 14.90 -11.68
C GLN A 238 -2.42 14.97 -10.65
N SER A 239 -1.68 13.86 -10.50
CA SER A 239 -0.38 13.89 -9.84
C SER A 239 0.48 14.98 -10.48
N GLY A 240 1.29 15.66 -9.66
CA GLY A 240 2.19 16.72 -10.10
C GLY A 240 3.29 16.20 -11.03
N LYS A 241 4.06 17.12 -11.60
CA LYS A 241 5.02 16.82 -12.67
C LYS A 241 6.44 16.75 -12.13
N ILE A 242 7.25 15.86 -12.69
CA ILE A 242 8.68 15.79 -12.38
C ILE A 242 9.48 16.02 -13.65
N VAL A 243 10.55 16.82 -13.57
CA VAL A 243 11.64 16.85 -14.54
C VAL A 243 12.89 16.39 -13.80
N VAL A 244 13.55 15.36 -14.32
CA VAL A 244 14.82 14.87 -13.80
C VAL A 244 15.89 15.17 -14.84
N ASN A 245 16.98 15.79 -14.41
CA ASN A 245 18.14 16.03 -15.24
C ASN A 245 19.35 15.28 -14.68
N ALA A 246 20.14 14.68 -15.56
CA ALA A 246 21.28 13.86 -15.17
C ALA A 246 22.38 14.67 -14.48
N ASP A 247 22.36 16.00 -14.63
CA ASP A 247 23.54 16.84 -14.39
C ASP A 247 23.20 18.25 -13.89
N GLU A 248 23.96 18.77 -12.94
CA GLU A 248 23.83 20.10 -12.36
C GLU A 248 24.40 21.19 -13.26
N TRP A 249 25.36 20.85 -14.14
CA TRP A 249 25.98 21.78 -15.07
C TRP A 249 25.02 22.28 -16.15
N THR A 250 23.87 21.63 -16.34
CA THR A 250 22.86 22.07 -17.31
C THR A 250 22.29 23.44 -16.98
N LEU A 251 22.09 23.77 -15.70
CA LEU A 251 21.50 25.05 -15.28
C LEU A 251 22.53 26.00 -14.63
N SER A 252 23.82 25.62 -14.62
CA SER A 252 24.89 26.49 -14.15
C SER A 252 25.21 27.62 -15.13
N GLU A 253 25.98 28.61 -14.68
CA GLU A 253 26.51 29.69 -15.50
C GLU A 253 27.30 29.18 -16.71
N VAL A 254 28.04 28.08 -16.55
CA VAL A 254 28.69 27.40 -17.69
C VAL A 254 27.66 26.84 -18.66
N GLY A 255 26.59 26.22 -18.18
CA GLY A 255 25.49 25.76 -19.05
C GLY A 255 24.83 26.89 -19.83
N PHE A 256 24.60 28.03 -19.20
CA PHE A 256 24.10 29.24 -19.86
C PHE A 256 25.09 29.82 -20.88
N ALA A 257 26.39 29.78 -20.61
CA ALA A 257 27.42 30.29 -21.51
C ALA A 257 27.64 29.38 -22.73
N GLN A 258 27.63 28.06 -22.52
CA GLN A 258 27.95 27.07 -23.55
C GLN A 258 26.73 26.69 -24.40
N ALA A 259 25.54 26.64 -23.81
CA ALA A 259 24.29 26.33 -24.49
C ALA A 259 23.33 27.55 -24.40
N PRO A 260 23.32 28.45 -25.41
CA PRO A 260 22.58 29.71 -25.35
C PRO A 260 21.06 29.58 -25.11
N ASP A 261 20.49 28.41 -25.42
CA ASP A 261 19.05 28.14 -25.23
C ASP A 261 18.69 27.65 -23.81
N THR A 262 19.65 27.57 -22.87
CA THR A 262 19.40 27.11 -21.49
C THR A 262 18.34 27.95 -20.78
N GLY A 263 18.31 29.27 -21.03
CA GLY A 263 17.23 30.14 -20.53
C GLY A 263 15.86 29.76 -21.07
N THR A 264 15.77 29.38 -22.34
CA THR A 264 14.53 28.86 -22.96
C THR A 264 14.13 27.52 -22.34
N PHE A 265 15.09 26.62 -22.10
CA PHE A 265 14.83 25.33 -21.47
C PHE A 265 14.20 25.47 -20.09
N VAL A 266 14.79 26.26 -19.19
CA VAL A 266 14.25 26.40 -17.83
C VAL A 266 12.92 27.15 -17.79
N THR A 267 12.72 28.12 -18.67
CA THR A 267 11.43 28.83 -18.77
C THR A 267 10.34 27.96 -19.39
N ASN A 268 10.67 27.02 -20.27
CA ASN A 268 9.75 25.99 -20.74
C ASN A 268 9.36 25.00 -19.63
N ILE A 269 10.30 24.58 -18.77
CA ILE A 269 9.99 23.76 -17.58
C ILE A 269 9.02 24.51 -16.67
N ALA A 270 9.32 25.77 -16.35
CA ALA A 270 8.45 26.61 -15.53
C ALA A 270 7.05 26.73 -16.14
N LYS A 271 6.97 26.98 -17.44
CA LYS A 271 5.71 27.05 -18.18
C LYS A 271 4.95 25.73 -18.19
N TRP A 272 5.66 24.60 -18.23
CA TRP A 272 5.05 23.27 -18.17
C TRP A 272 4.50 22.95 -16.77
N PHE A 273 5.22 23.33 -15.72
CA PHE A 273 4.76 23.22 -14.33
C PHE A 273 3.53 24.09 -14.06
N THR A 274 3.49 25.32 -14.60
CA THR A 274 2.38 26.26 -14.38
C THR A 274 1.19 26.06 -15.32
N GLU A 275 1.24 25.06 -16.22
CA GLU A 275 0.24 24.79 -17.27
C GLU A 275 0.04 25.98 -18.22
N GLY A 276 1.14 26.59 -18.66
CA GLY A 276 1.16 27.63 -19.67
C GLY A 276 1.11 29.06 -19.13
N ARG A 277 0.95 29.26 -17.80
CA ARG A 277 0.95 30.60 -17.20
C ARG A 277 2.35 31.21 -17.24
N ASN A 278 2.43 32.49 -17.57
CA ASN A 278 3.67 33.28 -17.54
C ASN A 278 3.97 33.88 -16.15
N THR A 279 3.37 33.33 -15.10
CA THR A 279 3.59 33.71 -13.70
C THR A 279 3.56 32.45 -12.83
N GLY A 280 4.30 32.48 -11.72
CA GLY A 280 4.43 31.35 -10.81
C GLY A 280 5.56 31.56 -9.79
N LYS A 281 5.48 30.86 -8.67
CA LYS A 281 6.43 30.95 -7.54
C LYS A 281 7.27 29.69 -7.46
N PHE A 282 8.56 29.81 -7.68
CA PHE A 282 9.51 28.69 -7.65
C PHE A 282 10.52 28.87 -6.52
N TYR A 283 10.90 27.74 -5.92
CA TYR A 283 11.92 27.70 -4.89
C TYR A 283 13.01 26.69 -5.27
N ALA A 284 14.25 27.14 -5.32
CA ALA A 284 15.42 26.27 -5.39
C ALA A 284 15.90 25.94 -3.98
N TYR A 285 15.60 24.72 -3.53
CA TYR A 285 16.13 24.18 -2.29
C TYR A 285 17.49 23.54 -2.57
N SER A 286 18.52 24.37 -2.62
CA SER A 286 19.88 23.93 -2.95
C SER A 286 20.92 24.99 -2.59
N THR A 287 22.12 24.51 -2.29
CA THR A 287 23.38 25.23 -2.14
C THR A 287 24.32 24.97 -3.31
N ASN A 288 23.94 24.11 -4.26
CA ASN A 288 24.73 23.75 -5.42
C ASN A 288 24.69 24.85 -6.49
N PHE A 289 25.85 25.14 -7.09
CA PHE A 289 26.03 26.20 -8.09
C PHE A 289 25.05 26.09 -9.27
N GLY A 290 24.69 24.86 -9.67
CA GLY A 290 23.72 24.62 -10.75
C GLY A 290 22.33 25.20 -10.51
N LEU A 291 21.97 25.57 -9.26
CA LEU A 291 20.70 26.23 -8.94
C LEU A 291 20.85 27.59 -8.24
N THR A 292 22.06 27.98 -7.81
CA THR A 292 22.29 29.20 -7.03
C THR A 292 22.86 30.37 -7.84
N GLU A 293 23.37 30.13 -9.04
CA GLU A 293 24.04 31.15 -9.85
C GLU A 293 23.07 32.12 -10.54
N SER A 294 23.57 33.32 -10.87
CA SER A 294 22.74 34.45 -11.30
C SER A 294 22.00 34.28 -12.63
N PRO A 295 22.53 33.61 -13.68
CA PRO A 295 21.84 33.52 -14.97
C PRO A 295 20.49 32.79 -14.90
N LEU A 296 20.39 31.74 -14.07
CA LEU A 296 19.16 31.01 -13.84
C LEU A 296 18.08 31.89 -13.21
N ALA A 297 18.45 32.62 -12.15
CA ALA A 297 17.53 33.53 -11.47
C ALA A 297 17.05 34.64 -12.43
N GLN A 298 17.96 35.20 -13.26
CA GLN A 298 17.61 36.21 -14.27
C GLN A 298 16.66 35.64 -15.33
N ALA A 299 16.90 34.43 -15.85
CA ALA A 299 16.02 33.80 -16.83
C ALA A 299 14.59 33.60 -16.28
N MET A 300 14.47 33.11 -15.04
CA MET A 300 13.17 32.89 -14.39
C MET A 300 12.42 34.20 -14.12
N THR A 301 13.13 35.20 -13.58
CA THR A 301 12.54 36.52 -13.26
C THR A 301 12.17 37.34 -14.50
N ASN A 302 13.03 37.35 -15.53
CA ASN A 302 12.72 38.00 -16.82
C ASN A 302 11.52 37.37 -17.53
N ALA A 303 11.26 36.08 -17.30
CA ALA A 303 10.09 35.37 -17.82
C ALA A 303 8.80 35.61 -17.02
N GLY A 304 8.85 36.40 -15.94
CA GLY A 304 7.68 36.74 -15.11
C GLY A 304 7.45 35.83 -13.90
N TYR A 305 8.39 34.95 -13.58
CA TYR A 305 8.31 34.06 -12.42
C TYR A 305 9.00 34.64 -11.18
N THR A 306 8.51 34.28 -10.00
CA THR A 306 9.21 34.52 -8.74
C THR A 306 10.20 33.39 -8.52
N TRP A 307 11.48 33.71 -8.34
CA TRP A 307 12.54 32.76 -8.04
C TRP A 307 13.12 33.06 -6.66
N THR A 308 13.16 32.06 -5.79
CA THR A 308 13.81 32.16 -4.47
C THR A 308 14.77 30.98 -4.33
N VAL A 309 15.94 31.21 -3.75
CA VAL A 309 16.95 30.17 -3.54
C VAL A 309 17.41 30.18 -2.09
N GLY A 310 17.66 29.00 -1.54
CA GLY A 310 18.20 28.81 -0.19
C GLY A 310 17.82 27.46 0.40
N ASN A 311 18.25 27.22 1.64
CA ASN A 311 17.87 26.04 2.43
C ASN A 311 17.12 26.43 3.71
N ASN A 312 16.56 27.64 3.74
CA ASN A 312 15.95 28.26 4.93
C ASN A 312 14.44 28.06 5.04
N ILE A 313 13.84 27.27 4.14
CA ILE A 313 12.45 26.84 4.28
C ILE A 313 12.37 25.48 4.97
N LYS A 314 11.29 25.26 5.72
CA LYS A 314 10.96 23.94 6.25
C LYS A 314 10.55 23.04 5.08
N ILE A 315 11.15 21.85 5.01
CA ILE A 315 10.74 20.82 4.05
C ILE A 315 9.56 20.05 4.63
N ASP A 316 8.36 20.57 4.41
CA ASP A 316 7.11 19.89 4.69
C ASP A 316 6.09 20.16 3.57
N LEU A 317 5.07 19.30 3.50
CA LEU A 317 4.08 19.35 2.42
C LEU A 317 3.41 20.73 2.26
N PRO A 318 2.92 21.41 3.32
CA PRO A 318 2.31 22.74 3.19
C PRO A 318 3.26 23.80 2.64
N THR A 319 4.52 23.81 3.11
CA THR A 319 5.50 24.79 2.65
C THR A 319 5.78 24.60 1.17
N LEU A 320 5.99 23.35 0.73
CA LEU A 320 6.26 23.05 -0.68
C LEU A 320 5.04 23.33 -1.58
N LEU A 321 3.81 23.04 -1.14
CA LEU A 321 2.57 23.35 -1.87
C LEU A 321 2.31 24.85 -2.04
N SER A 322 3.01 25.71 -1.30
CA SER A 322 2.96 27.17 -1.53
C SER A 322 3.73 27.62 -2.78
N TYR A 323 4.44 26.71 -3.44
CA TYR A 323 5.23 26.96 -4.65
C TYR A 323 4.68 26.15 -5.85
N ASP A 324 4.73 26.77 -7.03
CA ASP A 324 4.38 26.14 -8.31
C ASP A 324 5.41 25.10 -8.75
N GLY A 325 6.62 25.12 -8.18
CA GLY A 325 7.60 24.06 -8.34
C GLY A 325 8.81 24.23 -7.43
N ILE A 326 9.40 23.10 -7.06
CA ILE A 326 10.60 23.01 -6.23
C ILE A 326 11.76 22.47 -7.07
N PHE A 327 12.87 23.19 -7.08
CA PHE A 327 14.11 22.81 -7.77
C PHE A 327 15.10 22.30 -6.74
N LEU A 328 15.65 21.11 -6.98
CA LEU A 328 16.54 20.40 -6.08
C LEU A 328 17.81 20.00 -6.82
N CYS A 329 18.94 20.14 -6.14
CA CYS A 329 20.24 19.70 -6.62
C CYS A 329 21.15 19.50 -5.41
N GLY A 330 21.76 18.32 -5.27
CA GLY A 330 22.73 18.02 -4.22
C GLY A 330 22.17 17.90 -2.81
N ASP A 331 21.45 18.88 -2.29
CA ASP A 331 21.04 18.89 -0.88
C ASP A 331 19.96 17.85 -0.55
N PRO A 332 20.16 17.01 0.48
CA PRO A 332 19.20 15.98 0.83
C PRO A 332 17.92 16.60 1.38
N VAL A 333 16.80 16.04 0.97
CA VAL A 333 15.49 16.28 1.55
C VAL A 333 14.82 14.95 1.86
N ASP A 334 13.82 14.97 2.74
CA ASP A 334 13.03 13.77 3.02
C ASP A 334 12.28 13.33 1.75
N ASN A 335 12.67 12.19 1.20
CA ASN A 335 12.06 11.62 0.00
C ASN A 335 10.55 11.39 0.18
N GLN A 336 10.09 11.05 1.37
CA GLN A 336 8.66 10.85 1.62
C GLN A 336 7.88 12.16 1.47
N VAL A 337 8.43 13.28 1.95
CA VAL A 337 7.82 14.61 1.78
C VAL A 337 7.73 15.00 0.31
N LEU A 338 8.75 14.72 -0.50
CA LEU A 338 8.71 14.97 -1.95
C LEU A 338 7.71 14.08 -2.68
N ILE A 339 7.64 12.81 -2.31
CA ILE A 339 6.66 11.87 -2.87
C ILE A 339 5.25 12.39 -2.60
N ASP A 340 4.97 12.80 -1.36
CA ASP A 340 3.67 13.32 -0.97
C ASP A 340 3.38 14.67 -1.63
N TYR A 341 4.38 15.53 -1.78
CA TYR A 341 4.28 16.79 -2.51
C TYR A 341 3.86 16.59 -3.97
N VAL A 342 4.54 15.69 -4.69
CA VAL A 342 4.20 15.40 -6.10
C VAL A 342 2.84 14.72 -6.20
N ARG A 343 2.51 13.77 -5.32
CA ARG A 343 1.19 13.13 -5.30
C ARG A 343 0.06 14.12 -5.01
N ALA A 344 0.34 15.19 -4.28
CA ALA A 344 -0.58 16.28 -3.99
C ALA A 344 -0.68 17.33 -5.12
N GLY A 345 0.01 17.12 -6.26
CA GLY A 345 -0.02 18.03 -7.42
C GLY A 345 1.20 18.95 -7.54
N GLY A 346 2.16 18.86 -6.62
CA GLY A 346 3.40 19.64 -6.61
C GLY A 346 4.36 19.26 -7.74
N ASN A 347 5.17 20.21 -8.21
CA ASN A 347 6.09 19.97 -9.31
C ASN A 347 7.55 19.99 -8.84
N VAL A 348 8.35 19.04 -9.31
CA VAL A 348 9.76 18.90 -8.91
C VAL A 348 10.67 18.94 -10.13
N TYR A 349 11.68 19.81 -10.11
CA TYR A 349 12.88 19.67 -10.92
C TYR A 349 13.99 19.10 -10.03
N LEU A 350 14.63 18.02 -10.47
CA LEU A 350 15.74 17.39 -9.76
C LEU A 350 16.94 17.23 -10.69
N ALA A 351 18.08 17.82 -10.33
CA ALA A 351 19.36 17.60 -10.99
C ALA A 351 20.27 16.69 -10.15
N ALA A 352 20.95 15.77 -10.82
CA ALA A 352 22.05 14.95 -10.29
C ALA A 352 23.40 15.43 -10.83
N GLY A 353 24.46 14.62 -10.70
CA GLY A 353 25.80 14.88 -11.24
C GLY A 353 26.77 15.54 -10.25
N THR A 354 26.33 15.84 -9.03
CA THR A 354 26.94 16.86 -8.15
C THR A 354 28.36 16.58 -7.66
N GLY A 355 28.90 15.40 -7.93
CA GLY A 355 30.20 14.96 -7.40
C GLY A 355 30.15 14.57 -5.92
N ALA A 356 29.20 15.11 -5.14
CA ALA A 356 29.15 15.00 -3.69
C ALA A 356 28.79 13.57 -3.24
N GLY A 357 29.79 12.84 -2.72
CA GLY A 357 29.62 11.45 -2.29
C GLY A 357 29.72 10.41 -3.41
N GLY A 358 29.90 10.86 -4.65
CA GLY A 358 29.94 10.00 -5.84
C GLY A 358 28.54 9.61 -6.36
N ALA A 359 28.52 9.11 -7.59
CA ALA A 359 27.29 8.83 -8.33
C ALA A 359 26.36 7.83 -7.61
N GLN A 360 26.92 6.82 -6.95
CA GLN A 360 26.13 5.83 -6.22
C GLN A 360 25.46 6.44 -4.98
N GLN A 361 26.16 7.26 -4.20
CA GLN A 361 25.58 7.88 -3.01
C GLN A 361 24.49 8.89 -3.38
N GLU A 362 24.67 9.61 -4.49
CA GLU A 362 23.64 10.50 -5.04
C GLU A 362 22.42 9.70 -5.54
N ALA A 363 22.63 8.57 -6.20
CA ALA A 363 21.55 7.66 -6.60
C ALA A 363 20.80 7.11 -5.38
N ASP A 364 21.51 6.61 -4.36
CA ASP A 364 20.91 6.11 -3.11
C ASP A 364 20.06 7.18 -2.42
N ARG A 365 20.52 8.45 -2.47
CA ARG A 365 19.80 9.59 -1.89
C ARG A 365 18.47 9.84 -2.58
N TRP A 366 18.40 9.78 -3.91
CA TRP A 366 17.24 10.22 -4.68
C TRP A 366 16.35 9.08 -5.19
N ASN A 367 16.87 7.86 -5.30
CA ASN A 367 16.15 6.75 -5.91
C ASN A 367 14.91 6.34 -5.13
N THR A 368 14.83 6.58 -3.82
CA THR A 368 13.57 6.37 -3.08
C THR A 368 12.45 7.27 -3.62
N PHE A 369 12.73 8.56 -3.87
CA PHE A 369 11.78 9.49 -4.49
C PHE A 369 11.51 9.12 -5.96
N LEU A 370 12.56 8.89 -6.75
CA LEU A 370 12.43 8.63 -8.19
C LEU A 370 11.69 7.31 -8.49
N HIS A 371 11.94 6.25 -7.71
CA HIS A 371 11.29 4.95 -7.89
C HIS A 371 9.77 5.06 -7.73
N ALA A 372 9.28 5.93 -6.83
CA ALA A 372 7.85 6.17 -6.63
C ALA A 372 7.14 6.69 -7.90
N PHE A 373 7.90 7.18 -8.89
CA PHE A 373 7.42 7.73 -10.16
C PHE A 373 8.03 7.03 -11.39
N GLY A 374 8.58 5.82 -11.21
CA GLY A 374 9.08 4.99 -12.30
C GLY A 374 10.41 5.45 -12.91
N LEU A 375 11.18 6.28 -12.20
CA LEU A 375 12.50 6.75 -12.63
C LEU A 375 13.58 6.25 -11.67
N LYS A 376 14.84 6.24 -12.10
CA LYS A 376 15.99 6.14 -11.21
C LYS A 376 17.24 6.79 -11.80
N PHE A 377 18.17 7.17 -10.95
CA PHE A 377 19.57 7.35 -11.32
C PHE A 377 20.30 6.00 -11.32
N LEU A 378 21.26 5.84 -12.23
CA LEU A 378 21.98 4.59 -12.43
C LEU A 378 22.97 4.30 -11.29
N GLY A 379 23.54 5.33 -10.68
CA GLY A 379 24.60 5.20 -9.67
C GLY A 379 26.01 5.30 -10.24
N GLU A 380 26.14 5.70 -11.50
CA GLU A 380 27.41 5.84 -12.22
C GLU A 380 27.42 7.15 -13.02
N TYR A 381 28.56 7.84 -13.00
CA TYR A 381 28.76 9.01 -13.85
C TYR A 381 29.03 8.58 -15.30
N ASN A 382 28.41 9.30 -16.23
CA ASN A 382 28.18 8.81 -17.59
C ASN A 382 29.31 9.16 -18.58
N GLY A 383 30.28 9.98 -18.19
CA GLY A 383 31.37 10.44 -19.05
C GLY A 383 30.95 11.39 -20.17
N ILE A 384 29.69 11.85 -20.18
CA ILE A 384 29.14 12.71 -21.24
C ILE A 384 29.45 14.17 -20.88
N SER A 385 30.17 14.86 -21.76
CA SER A 385 30.53 16.26 -21.55
C SER A 385 30.30 17.12 -22.81
N GLY A 386 30.00 18.39 -22.61
CA GLY A 386 29.76 19.37 -23.66
C GLY A 386 28.28 19.51 -24.04
N ASN A 387 28.05 20.22 -25.15
CA ASN A 387 26.70 20.50 -25.65
C ASN A 387 26.08 19.25 -26.27
N GLN A 388 24.98 18.78 -25.67
CA GLN A 388 24.19 17.66 -26.13
C GLN A 388 23.03 18.16 -26.98
N THR A 389 22.96 17.71 -28.23
CA THR A 389 21.86 18.06 -29.14
C THR A 389 20.54 17.54 -28.61
N VAL A 390 19.52 18.39 -28.61
CA VAL A 390 18.16 18.03 -28.24
C VAL A 390 17.49 17.30 -29.41
N ASN A 391 17.12 16.03 -29.18
CA ASN A 391 16.40 15.18 -30.13
C ASN A 391 14.93 14.93 -29.72
N SER A 392 14.37 15.82 -28.91
CA SER A 392 13.05 15.67 -28.29
C SER A 392 12.00 16.58 -28.92
N SER A 393 10.77 16.08 -29.06
CA SER A 393 9.59 16.91 -29.32
C SER A 393 8.84 17.32 -28.06
N HIS A 394 9.34 16.99 -26.86
CA HIS A 394 8.67 17.29 -25.61
C HIS A 394 8.59 18.82 -25.38
N PRO A 395 7.47 19.37 -24.87
CA PRO A 395 7.30 20.82 -24.72
C PRO A 395 8.38 21.54 -23.91
N ILE A 396 9.06 20.87 -22.97
CA ILE A 396 10.17 21.47 -22.21
C ILE A 396 11.36 21.85 -23.10
N PHE A 397 11.46 21.27 -24.28
CA PHE A 397 12.54 21.48 -25.25
C PHE A 397 12.13 22.38 -26.44
N ALA A 398 10.94 22.99 -26.41
CA ALA A 398 10.50 23.87 -27.49
C ALA A 398 11.49 25.03 -27.72
N GLY A 399 12.11 25.08 -28.90
CA GLY A 399 13.10 26.10 -29.25
C GLY A 399 14.48 25.90 -28.63
N VAL A 400 14.76 24.76 -27.98
CA VAL A 400 16.05 24.44 -27.39
C VAL A 400 16.82 23.52 -28.33
N LYS A 401 17.99 23.93 -28.81
CA LYS A 401 18.80 23.13 -29.74
C LYS A 401 19.79 22.20 -29.05
N ALA A 402 20.33 22.64 -27.91
CA ALA A 402 21.29 21.88 -27.12
C ALA A 402 21.20 22.26 -25.65
N ILE A 403 21.62 21.33 -24.78
CA ILE A 403 21.87 21.58 -23.36
C ILE A 403 23.29 21.16 -23.01
N TYR A 404 23.92 21.83 -22.05
CA TYR A 404 25.25 21.46 -21.58
C TYR A 404 25.17 20.34 -20.53
N GLN A 405 26.08 19.37 -20.62
CA GLN A 405 26.25 18.28 -19.65
C GLN A 405 27.75 18.17 -19.34
N SER A 406 28.11 17.72 -18.14
CA SER A 406 29.47 17.44 -17.70
C SER A 406 29.51 16.32 -16.66
N ASN A 407 29.46 15.08 -17.16
CA ASN A 407 29.66 13.84 -16.41
C ASN A 407 28.59 13.54 -15.35
N GLY A 408 27.33 13.81 -15.68
CA GLY A 408 26.17 13.53 -14.82
C GLY A 408 25.84 12.05 -14.58
N ASN A 409 24.82 11.81 -13.76
CA ASN A 409 24.31 10.48 -13.41
C ASN A 409 23.17 10.06 -14.35
N SER A 410 23.36 8.97 -15.10
CA SER A 410 22.39 8.56 -16.12
C SER A 410 21.01 8.26 -15.53
N ILE A 411 19.96 8.69 -16.21
CA ILE A 411 18.58 8.42 -15.81
C ILE A 411 18.06 7.18 -16.54
N VAL A 412 17.35 6.32 -15.80
CA VAL A 412 16.66 5.15 -16.33
C VAL A 412 15.16 5.30 -16.11
N ASN A 413 14.38 5.09 -17.17
CA ASN A 413 12.96 4.81 -17.05
C ASN A 413 12.78 3.32 -16.70
N LEU A 414 12.17 3.06 -15.55
CA LEU A 414 11.95 1.71 -15.02
C LEU A 414 10.89 0.93 -15.79
N ASP A 415 10.01 1.63 -16.50
CA ASP A 415 9.00 1.06 -17.40
C ASP A 415 8.96 1.83 -18.73
N SER A 416 9.62 1.28 -19.75
CA SER A 416 9.64 1.87 -21.09
C SER A 416 8.27 1.87 -21.80
N THR A 417 7.26 1.18 -21.24
CA THR A 417 5.87 1.19 -21.73
C THR A 417 4.98 2.20 -21.00
N SER A 418 5.52 2.86 -19.98
CA SER A 418 4.78 3.82 -19.17
C SER A 418 4.28 4.99 -20.01
N GLN A 419 2.98 5.26 -19.89
CA GLN A 419 2.37 6.46 -20.47
C GLN A 419 2.59 7.70 -19.60
N THR A 420 3.11 7.52 -18.37
CA THR A 420 3.29 8.59 -17.39
C THR A 420 4.74 9.02 -17.23
N THR A 421 5.69 8.19 -17.63
CA THR A 421 7.13 8.37 -17.40
C THR A 421 7.89 8.20 -18.69
N GLN A 422 8.74 9.17 -19.06
CA GLN A 422 9.44 9.17 -20.34
C GLN A 422 10.87 9.69 -20.20
N LEU A 423 11.83 9.01 -20.83
CA LEU A 423 13.12 9.62 -21.17
C LEU A 423 12.88 10.54 -22.36
N VAL A 424 12.99 11.84 -22.13
CA VAL A 424 12.71 12.86 -23.15
C VAL A 424 13.97 13.35 -23.83
N LEU A 425 15.15 13.11 -23.26
CA LEU A 425 16.43 13.33 -23.91
C LEU A 425 17.36 12.15 -23.62
N THR A 426 17.91 11.57 -24.67
CA THR A 426 18.88 10.47 -24.60
C THR A 426 20.11 10.83 -25.42
N HIS A 427 21.28 10.52 -24.88
CA HIS A 427 22.54 10.64 -25.61
C HIS A 427 22.62 9.60 -26.74
N SER A 428 23.49 9.84 -27.72
CA SER A 428 23.75 8.92 -28.84
C SER A 428 24.19 7.52 -28.40
N THR A 429 24.73 7.36 -27.20
CA THR A 429 25.08 6.07 -26.58
C THR A 429 23.90 5.34 -25.93
N GLY A 430 22.71 5.95 -25.92
CA GLY A 430 21.49 5.41 -25.29
C GLY A 430 21.30 5.76 -23.81
N GLN A 431 22.23 6.51 -23.20
CA GLN A 431 22.11 6.96 -21.81
C GLN A 431 21.08 8.10 -21.67
N GLY A 432 20.23 8.03 -20.63
CA GLY A 432 19.22 9.04 -20.36
C GLY A 432 19.79 10.30 -19.72
N LEU A 433 19.51 11.46 -20.33
CA LEU A 433 20.00 12.77 -19.88
C LEU A 433 18.91 13.62 -19.22
N THR A 434 17.69 13.53 -19.73
CA THR A 434 16.52 14.20 -19.13
C THR A 434 15.31 13.29 -19.20
N ALA A 435 14.57 13.21 -18.09
CA ALA A 435 13.35 12.42 -17.98
C ALA A 435 12.21 13.26 -17.41
N VAL A 436 10.97 12.84 -17.68
CA VAL A 436 9.77 13.45 -17.13
C VAL A 436 8.83 12.42 -16.55
N PHE A 437 8.09 12.84 -15.53
CA PHE A 437 6.87 12.18 -15.06
C PHE A 437 5.69 13.16 -15.15
N ALA A 438 4.57 12.72 -15.74
CA ALA A 438 3.28 13.40 -15.73
C ALA A 438 2.17 12.41 -16.11
N LEU A 439 1.00 12.48 -15.46
CA LEU A 439 -0.15 11.68 -15.88
C LEU A 439 -0.67 12.16 -17.25
N PRO A 440 -1.05 11.26 -18.19
CA PRO A 440 -1.64 11.65 -19.45
C PRO A 440 -2.92 12.45 -19.18
N ASN A 441 -3.11 13.55 -19.92
CA ASN A 441 -4.33 14.34 -19.83
C ASN A 441 -5.53 13.46 -20.21
N ALA A 442 -6.48 13.29 -19.29
CA ALA A 442 -7.72 12.57 -19.55
C ALA A 442 -8.46 13.27 -20.69
N THR A 443 -8.38 12.70 -21.88
CA THR A 443 -9.14 13.17 -23.03
C THR A 443 -10.50 12.51 -22.93
N ILE A 444 -11.47 13.20 -22.31
CA ILE A 444 -12.86 12.73 -22.31
C ILE A 444 -13.39 12.91 -23.75
N SER A 445 -13.41 11.85 -24.54
CA SER A 445 -14.19 11.84 -25.78
C SER A 445 -15.65 11.61 -25.44
N THR A 446 -16.46 12.66 -25.43
CA THR A 446 -17.92 12.52 -25.37
C THR A 446 -18.43 12.05 -26.73
N GLN A 447 -18.53 10.74 -26.90
CA GLN A 447 -19.35 10.16 -27.97
C GLN A 447 -20.27 9.10 -27.37
N GLU A 448 -21.22 9.55 -26.53
CA GLU A 448 -22.43 8.79 -26.26
C GLU A 448 -23.58 9.43 -27.04
N VAL A 449 -23.99 8.74 -28.10
CA VAL A 449 -25.24 8.98 -28.80
C VAL A 449 -26.37 8.49 -27.89
N PHE A 450 -27.03 9.41 -27.20
CA PHE A 450 -28.30 9.13 -26.54
C PHE A 450 -29.42 9.10 -27.60
N THR A 451 -29.92 7.92 -27.94
CA THR A 451 -31.27 7.79 -28.53
C THR A 451 -32.26 7.51 -27.41
N SER A 452 -32.92 8.54 -26.92
CA SER A 452 -34.12 8.43 -26.08
C SER A 452 -35.36 8.46 -26.97
N SER A 453 -36.06 7.33 -27.09
CA SER A 453 -37.40 7.29 -27.68
C SER A 453 -38.42 7.60 -26.59
N SER A 454 -38.84 8.87 -26.46
CA SER A 454 -40.04 9.23 -25.72
C SER A 454 -41.25 9.17 -26.67
N GLN A 455 -42.11 8.17 -26.45
CA GLN A 455 -43.48 8.20 -26.99
C GLN A 455 -44.26 9.28 -26.23
N SER A 456 -44.60 10.37 -26.91
CA SER A 456 -45.68 11.26 -26.47
C SER A 456 -46.89 11.08 -27.39
N THR A 457 -48.04 10.89 -26.76
CA THR A 457 -49.36 10.87 -27.36
C THR A 457 -49.87 12.31 -27.52
N GLY A 458 -50.40 12.66 -28.69
CA GLY A 458 -51.44 13.70 -28.80
C GLY A 458 -51.13 14.93 -29.66
N SER A 459 -51.61 14.87 -30.90
CA SER A 459 -52.20 15.91 -31.74
C SER A 459 -51.41 17.14 -32.24
N THR A 460 -51.58 17.33 -33.55
CA THR A 460 -51.53 18.56 -34.38
C THR A 460 -50.20 18.82 -35.07
N GLY A 461 -50.23 18.62 -36.39
CA GLY A 461 -49.05 18.39 -37.22
C GLY A 461 -48.32 19.64 -37.69
N ILE A 462 -47.02 19.48 -37.86
CA ILE A 462 -46.17 20.16 -38.84
C ILE A 462 -45.19 19.08 -39.38
N ARG A 463 -45.17 18.89 -40.71
CA ARG A 463 -44.17 18.06 -41.39
C ARG A 463 -42.82 18.75 -41.33
N ILE A 464 -41.78 18.06 -40.84
CA ILE A 464 -40.38 18.44 -41.09
C ILE A 464 -39.67 17.28 -41.77
N THR A 465 -39.31 17.52 -43.03
CA THR A 465 -38.48 16.67 -43.89
C THR A 465 -37.04 16.71 -43.38
N THR A 466 -36.42 15.56 -43.12
CA THR A 466 -34.98 15.46 -42.82
C THR A 466 -34.18 15.70 -44.10
N GLN A 467 -33.42 16.79 -44.15
CA GLN A 467 -32.35 17.00 -45.13
C GLN A 467 -31.01 16.98 -44.38
N ALA A 468 -30.09 16.16 -44.88
CA ALA A 468 -28.78 15.91 -44.29
C ALA A 468 -27.85 17.13 -44.36
N ALA A 469 -27.10 17.30 -43.27
CA ALA A 469 -25.79 17.92 -43.09
C ALA A 469 -25.32 19.01 -44.08
N ARG A 470 -25.06 20.21 -43.53
CA ARG A 470 -23.98 21.10 -44.00
C ARG A 470 -22.96 21.30 -42.87
N THR A 471 -21.73 20.92 -43.18
CA THR A 471 -20.49 21.22 -42.46
C THR A 471 -20.12 22.69 -42.60
N SER A 472 -19.69 23.33 -41.50
CA SER A 472 -18.98 24.61 -41.52
C SER A 472 -17.52 24.38 -41.11
N SER A 473 -16.62 24.63 -42.06
CA SER A 473 -15.17 24.71 -41.91
C SER A 473 -14.74 26.08 -41.39
N SER A 474 -13.73 26.13 -40.52
CA SER A 474 -12.93 27.35 -40.28
C SER A 474 -11.47 27.10 -40.66
N THR A 475 -11.01 27.83 -41.67
CA THR A 475 -9.66 27.86 -42.21
C THR A 475 -8.76 28.76 -41.36
N SER A 476 -7.51 28.36 -41.09
CA SER A 476 -6.42 29.29 -40.81
C SER A 476 -5.23 28.97 -41.73
N THR A 477 -4.74 30.00 -42.38
CA THR A 477 -3.65 29.98 -43.36
C THR A 477 -2.29 30.06 -42.68
N SER A 478 -1.37 29.17 -43.04
CA SER A 478 0.04 29.54 -43.19
C SER A 478 0.69 28.72 -44.31
N SER A 479 1.59 29.40 -45.02
CA SER A 479 2.24 29.03 -46.26
C SER A 479 3.35 27.99 -46.08
N ASN A 480 3.21 26.85 -46.75
CA ASN A 480 4.21 26.15 -47.59
C ASN A 480 3.78 24.69 -47.72
N GLY A 481 3.31 24.34 -48.92
CA GLY A 481 2.52 23.14 -49.15
C GLY A 481 3.31 21.83 -49.20
N VAL A 482 2.73 20.81 -48.57
CA VAL A 482 2.64 19.44 -49.09
C VAL A 482 1.29 18.87 -48.64
N ASN A 483 0.39 18.60 -49.59
CA ASN A 483 -0.87 17.89 -49.33
C ASN A 483 -0.58 16.38 -49.22
N ILE A 484 -0.87 15.77 -48.08
CA ILE A 484 -0.99 14.30 -47.98
C ILE A 484 -2.45 13.97 -47.64
N THR A 485 -3.14 13.41 -48.63
CA THR A 485 -4.49 12.87 -48.54
C THR A 485 -4.41 11.47 -47.92
N ILE A 486 -5.07 11.24 -46.78
CA ILE A 486 -5.32 9.87 -46.30
C ILE A 486 -6.77 9.50 -46.66
N GLN A 487 -6.91 8.67 -47.69
CA GLN A 487 -8.13 7.94 -48.00
C GLN A 487 -8.30 6.81 -46.98
N GLN A 488 -9.43 6.79 -46.29
CA GLN A 488 -9.82 5.69 -45.42
C GLN A 488 -10.53 4.64 -46.28
N VAL A 489 -9.84 3.55 -46.63
CA VAL A 489 -10.43 2.40 -47.34
C VAL A 489 -10.98 1.42 -46.30
N GLN A 490 -12.29 1.20 -46.33
CA GLN A 490 -12.94 0.06 -45.69
C GLN A 490 -13.03 -1.12 -46.66
N THR A 491 -13.20 -2.31 -46.05
CA THR A 491 -13.73 -3.60 -46.57
C THR A 491 -12.68 -4.65 -46.98
N PRO A 492 -13.04 -5.96 -47.11
CA PRO A 492 -13.83 -6.84 -46.22
C PRO A 492 -13.19 -8.25 -46.08
N SER A 493 -13.87 -9.15 -45.35
CA SER A 493 -13.48 -10.56 -45.15
C SER A 493 -13.63 -11.47 -46.38
N THR A 494 -12.76 -12.50 -46.41
CA THR A 494 -12.89 -13.91 -46.91
C THR A 494 -12.17 -14.38 -48.19
N VAL A 495 -11.64 -15.61 -48.03
CA VAL A 495 -11.37 -16.71 -49.00
C VAL A 495 -9.94 -16.89 -49.54
N PHE A 496 -9.43 -18.11 -49.34
CA PHE A 496 -8.23 -18.74 -49.90
C PHE A 496 -8.32 -18.96 -51.41
N THR A 497 -7.23 -18.68 -52.14
CA THR A 497 -6.79 -19.47 -53.32
C THR A 497 -5.27 -19.37 -53.50
N SER A 498 -4.66 -20.51 -53.78
CA SER A 498 -3.25 -20.75 -54.10
C SER A 498 -2.90 -20.44 -55.56
N SER A 499 -1.69 -19.92 -55.84
CA SER A 499 -0.79 -20.42 -56.91
C SER A 499 0.50 -19.58 -57.04
N SER A 500 1.64 -20.26 -56.87
CA SER A 500 2.92 -20.18 -57.62
C SER A 500 3.39 -18.87 -58.28
N GLY A 501 4.62 -18.47 -57.95
CA GLY A 501 5.45 -17.58 -58.78
C GLY A 501 6.71 -17.11 -58.05
N VAL A 502 7.84 -17.71 -58.39
CA VAL A 502 9.21 -17.49 -57.87
C VAL A 502 9.77 -16.13 -58.34
N ASP A 503 10.38 -15.34 -57.46
CA ASP A 503 11.75 -14.84 -57.67
C ASP A 503 12.42 -14.34 -56.39
N THR A 504 13.72 -14.60 -56.32
CA THR A 504 14.63 -14.51 -55.18
C THR A 504 15.31 -13.14 -55.07
N SER A 505 15.39 -12.58 -53.86
CA SER A 505 16.61 -11.93 -53.37
C SER A 505 16.60 -11.79 -51.85
N THR A 506 17.70 -12.23 -51.26
CA THR A 506 18.03 -12.38 -49.84
C THR A 506 17.99 -11.09 -49.03
N GLN A 507 17.17 -11.06 -47.98
CA GLN A 507 17.50 -10.42 -46.70
C GLN A 507 17.10 -11.35 -45.56
N GLN A 508 18.05 -11.68 -44.68
CA GLN A 508 17.81 -12.44 -43.46
C GLN A 508 16.89 -11.63 -42.54
N VAL A 509 15.62 -11.97 -42.55
CA VAL A 509 14.70 -11.63 -41.47
C VAL A 509 15.00 -12.59 -40.32
N LEU A 510 15.63 -12.08 -39.27
CA LEU A 510 15.60 -12.73 -37.95
C LEU A 510 14.14 -12.73 -37.47
N THR A 511 13.43 -13.82 -37.74
CA THR A 511 12.17 -14.13 -37.08
C THR A 511 12.43 -14.36 -35.61
N ALA A 512 12.27 -13.31 -34.80
CA ALA A 512 12.04 -13.46 -33.37
C ALA A 512 10.67 -14.13 -33.19
N THR A 513 10.68 -15.45 -33.03
CA THR A 513 9.54 -16.16 -32.45
C THR A 513 9.40 -15.69 -31.01
N SER A 514 8.58 -14.66 -30.79
CA SER A 514 8.05 -14.36 -29.47
C SER A 514 7.06 -15.48 -29.13
N THR A 515 7.54 -16.48 -28.40
CA THR A 515 6.64 -17.32 -27.63
C THR A 515 5.83 -16.40 -26.71
N PRO A 516 4.48 -16.43 -26.76
CA PRO A 516 3.67 -15.64 -25.87
C PRO A 516 3.98 -16.06 -24.44
N VAL A 517 4.58 -15.15 -23.67
CA VAL A 517 4.72 -15.30 -22.22
C VAL A 517 3.32 -15.37 -21.67
N THR A 518 2.94 -16.55 -21.19
CA THR A 518 1.68 -16.73 -20.47
C THR A 518 1.83 -15.99 -19.15
N VAL A 519 1.29 -14.78 -19.05
CA VAL A 519 1.11 -14.07 -17.79
C VAL A 519 0.29 -14.99 -16.89
N LYS A 520 0.83 -15.37 -15.73
CA LYS A 520 0.09 -16.09 -14.69
C LYS A 520 -0.98 -15.15 -14.13
N THR A 521 -2.17 -15.15 -14.71
CA THR A 521 -3.26 -14.20 -14.40
C THR A 521 -4.06 -14.52 -13.12
N ASN A 522 -3.51 -15.32 -12.21
CA ASN A 522 -4.05 -15.45 -10.86
C ASN A 522 -3.05 -14.80 -9.90
N ALA A 523 -3.24 -13.50 -9.61
CA ALA A 523 -2.43 -12.74 -8.68
C ALA A 523 -2.63 -13.26 -7.23
N GLN A 524 -1.98 -14.39 -6.95
CA GLN A 524 -1.67 -14.85 -5.62
C GLN A 524 -0.22 -14.43 -5.36
N TYR A 525 0.05 -13.85 -4.19
CA TYR A 525 1.40 -13.48 -3.78
C TYR A 525 2.36 -14.67 -3.96
N GLY A 526 3.62 -14.37 -4.21
CA GLY A 526 4.68 -15.38 -4.20
C GLY A 526 5.06 -15.78 -2.78
N LYS A 527 6.01 -16.71 -2.68
CA LYS A 527 6.48 -17.23 -1.40
C LYS A 527 7.83 -16.63 -1.03
N ILE A 528 8.05 -16.43 0.27
CA ILE A 528 9.34 -15.96 0.79
C ILE A 528 9.86 -17.01 1.78
N VAL A 529 11.14 -17.34 1.68
CA VAL A 529 11.90 -18.02 2.74
C VAL A 529 12.96 -17.04 3.22
N VAL A 530 12.97 -16.78 4.52
CA VAL A 530 13.98 -15.93 5.16
C VAL A 530 14.83 -16.82 6.05
N ASN A 531 16.13 -16.77 5.87
CA ASN A 531 17.11 -17.48 6.69
C ASN A 531 17.99 -16.46 7.43
N ALA A 532 18.27 -16.74 8.70
CA ALA A 532 19.04 -15.85 9.55
C ALA A 532 20.47 -15.64 9.07
N ASP A 533 21.00 -16.55 8.26
CA ASP A 533 22.43 -16.76 8.11
C ASP A 533 22.83 -17.27 6.70
N GLU A 534 23.93 -16.75 6.15
CA GLU A 534 24.47 -17.15 4.86
C GLU A 534 25.23 -18.48 4.92
N TRP A 535 25.75 -18.85 6.10
CA TRP A 535 26.51 -20.08 6.30
C TRP A 535 25.65 -21.34 6.16
N THR A 536 24.32 -21.22 6.18
CA THR A 536 23.42 -22.36 5.98
C THR A 536 23.57 -23.00 4.60
N LEU A 537 23.81 -22.21 3.56
CA LEU A 537 23.93 -22.70 2.17
C LEU A 537 25.35 -22.66 1.61
N SER A 538 26.35 -22.31 2.43
CA SER A 538 27.77 -22.37 2.06
C SER A 538 28.31 -23.80 2.02
N GLU A 539 29.49 -23.99 1.43
CA GLU A 539 30.23 -25.27 1.45
C GLU A 539 30.41 -25.82 2.87
N VAL A 540 30.62 -24.94 3.85
CA VAL A 540 30.70 -25.33 5.26
C VAL A 540 29.34 -25.82 5.75
N GLY A 541 28.24 -25.16 5.38
CA GLY A 541 26.89 -25.63 5.70
C GLY A 541 26.58 -27.00 5.11
N PHE A 542 27.00 -27.26 3.86
CA PHE A 542 26.89 -28.56 3.21
C PHE A 542 27.77 -29.64 3.86
N ALA A 543 28.99 -29.31 4.28
CA ALA A 543 29.90 -30.23 4.92
C ALA A 543 29.48 -30.59 6.36
N GLN A 544 29.00 -29.61 7.13
CA GLN A 544 28.64 -29.78 8.55
C GLN A 544 27.24 -30.35 8.74
N ALA A 545 26.29 -29.99 7.87
CA ALA A 545 24.92 -30.49 7.88
C ALA A 545 24.61 -31.21 6.55
N PRO A 546 24.80 -32.54 6.47
CA PRO A 546 24.63 -33.30 5.22
C PRO A 546 23.24 -33.18 4.57
N ASP A 547 22.21 -32.80 5.34
CA ASP A 547 20.85 -32.62 4.84
C ASP A 547 20.61 -31.24 4.19
N THR A 548 21.60 -30.34 4.15
CA THR A 548 21.48 -29.01 3.52
C THR A 548 21.06 -29.09 2.05
N GLY A 549 21.53 -30.10 1.31
CA GLY A 549 21.06 -30.36 -0.06
C GLY A 549 19.56 -30.69 -0.13
N THR A 550 19.06 -31.47 0.83
CA THR A 550 17.63 -31.77 0.96
C THR A 550 16.84 -30.50 1.30
N PHE A 551 17.36 -29.65 2.19
CA PHE A 551 16.72 -28.38 2.56
C PHE A 551 16.51 -27.46 1.36
N VAL A 552 17.57 -27.18 0.58
CA VAL A 552 17.45 -26.25 -0.55
C VAL A 552 16.60 -26.81 -1.69
N THR A 553 16.65 -28.12 -1.92
CA THR A 553 15.78 -28.77 -2.93
C THR A 553 14.32 -28.81 -2.51
N ASN A 554 14.03 -28.90 -1.21
CA ASN A 554 12.67 -28.74 -0.68
C ASN A 554 12.16 -27.30 -0.85
N ILE A 555 13.00 -26.28 -0.65
CA ILE A 555 12.65 -24.87 -0.93
C ILE A 555 12.30 -24.70 -2.40
N ALA A 556 13.16 -25.19 -3.30
CA ALA A 556 12.94 -25.13 -4.74
C ALA A 556 11.62 -25.81 -5.14
N LYS A 557 11.37 -27.01 -4.60
CA LYS A 557 10.12 -27.76 -4.81
C LYS A 557 8.90 -26.99 -4.28
N TRP A 558 9.04 -26.30 -3.15
CA TRP A 558 7.97 -25.49 -2.56
C TRP A 558 7.67 -24.26 -3.40
N PHE A 559 8.69 -23.58 -3.93
CA PHE A 559 8.54 -22.45 -4.87
C PHE A 559 7.86 -22.86 -6.17
N THR A 560 8.25 -23.99 -6.76
CA THR A 560 7.69 -24.46 -8.04
C THR A 560 6.30 -25.09 -7.94
N GLY A 561 5.78 -25.28 -6.73
CA GLY A 561 4.51 -25.99 -6.49
C GLY A 561 4.63 -27.50 -6.70
N GLY A 562 5.83 -28.07 -6.53
CA GLY A 562 6.10 -29.49 -6.63
C GLY A 562 6.64 -29.96 -7.98
N ARG A 563 6.87 -29.06 -8.94
CA ARG A 563 7.48 -29.43 -10.23
C ARG A 563 8.93 -29.87 -10.01
N SER A 564 9.35 -30.88 -10.77
CA SER A 564 10.71 -31.43 -10.77
C SER A 564 11.70 -30.63 -11.63
N THR A 565 11.26 -29.51 -12.21
CA THR A 565 12.07 -28.59 -12.99
C THR A 565 11.69 -27.16 -12.61
N GLY A 566 12.62 -26.24 -12.81
CA GLY A 566 12.43 -24.82 -12.52
C GLY A 566 13.71 -24.03 -12.72
N LYS A 567 13.57 -22.72 -12.95
CA LYS A 567 14.68 -21.81 -13.21
C LYS A 567 14.93 -20.92 -12.00
N PHE A 568 16.11 -21.02 -11.41
CA PHE A 568 16.50 -20.23 -10.25
C PHE A 568 17.74 -19.40 -10.54
N HIS A 569 17.81 -18.26 -9.88
CA HIS A 569 18.94 -17.36 -9.96
C HIS A 569 19.33 -16.85 -8.58
N ALA A 570 20.61 -16.94 -8.25
CA ALA A 570 21.20 -16.29 -7.10
C ALA A 570 21.75 -14.92 -7.53
N TYR A 571 21.02 -13.87 -7.17
CA TYR A 571 21.48 -12.49 -7.32
C TYR A 571 22.32 -12.15 -6.08
N SER A 572 23.56 -12.62 -6.09
CA SER A 572 24.50 -12.47 -4.99
C SER A 572 25.93 -12.76 -5.45
N THR A 573 26.88 -12.09 -4.81
CA THR A 573 28.32 -12.36 -4.82
C THR A 573 28.79 -13.04 -3.53
N ASN A 574 27.88 -13.24 -2.56
CA ASN A 574 28.21 -13.85 -1.28
C ASN A 574 28.46 -15.37 -1.43
N PHE A 575 29.46 -15.88 -0.70
CA PHE A 575 29.87 -17.29 -0.76
C PHE A 575 28.71 -18.24 -0.43
N GLY A 576 27.80 -17.86 0.48
CA GLY A 576 26.64 -18.65 0.86
C GLY A 576 25.69 -18.98 -0.30
N LEU A 577 25.76 -18.27 -1.44
CA LEU A 577 24.92 -18.52 -2.62
C LEU A 577 25.70 -18.82 -3.92
N THR A 578 27.02 -18.63 -3.91
CA THR A 578 27.85 -18.70 -5.13
C THR A 578 28.75 -19.93 -5.23
N GLU A 579 28.90 -20.68 -4.13
CA GLU A 579 29.76 -21.87 -4.09
C GLU A 579 29.14 -23.11 -4.77
N SER A 580 29.97 -24.13 -4.97
CA SER A 580 29.70 -25.24 -5.89
C SER A 580 28.67 -26.26 -5.36
N ALA A 581 28.65 -26.54 -4.05
CA ALA A 581 27.74 -27.53 -3.46
C ALA A 581 26.27 -27.15 -3.64
N LEU A 582 25.93 -25.87 -3.47
CA LEU A 582 24.57 -25.37 -3.72
C LEU A 582 24.16 -25.55 -5.19
N ALA A 583 25.05 -25.15 -6.12
CA ALA A 583 24.80 -25.33 -7.54
C ALA A 583 24.63 -26.80 -7.92
N GLN A 584 25.46 -27.70 -7.38
CA GLN A 584 25.36 -29.15 -7.59
C GLN A 584 24.06 -29.72 -7.02
N ALA A 585 23.65 -29.31 -5.81
CA ALA A 585 22.40 -29.78 -5.20
C ALA A 585 21.18 -29.38 -6.04
N MET A 586 21.14 -28.15 -6.54
CA MET A 586 20.05 -27.65 -7.38
C MET A 586 20.01 -28.33 -8.75
N THR A 587 21.16 -28.47 -9.40
CA THR A 587 21.26 -29.11 -10.72
C THR A 587 21.01 -30.62 -10.69
N ASN A 588 21.53 -31.33 -9.68
CA ASN A 588 21.25 -32.76 -9.48
C ASN A 588 19.76 -33.04 -9.19
N ALA A 589 19.04 -32.07 -8.62
CA ALA A 589 17.60 -32.15 -8.40
C ALA A 589 16.76 -31.80 -9.64
N GLY A 590 17.38 -31.46 -10.78
CA GLY A 590 16.71 -31.16 -12.04
C GLY A 590 16.35 -29.68 -12.24
N TYR A 591 16.89 -28.78 -11.42
CA TYR A 591 16.67 -27.34 -11.54
C TYR A 591 17.79 -26.64 -12.32
N THR A 592 17.45 -25.60 -13.06
CA THR A 592 18.44 -24.68 -13.64
C THR A 592 18.87 -23.70 -12.55
N TRP A 593 20.17 -23.62 -12.28
CA TRP A 593 20.77 -22.70 -11.33
C TRP A 593 21.74 -21.77 -12.04
N THR A 594 21.61 -20.48 -11.78
CA THR A 594 22.52 -19.44 -12.29
C THR A 594 22.89 -18.51 -11.14
N VAL A 595 24.06 -17.89 -11.21
CA VAL A 595 24.59 -17.01 -10.15
C VAL A 595 25.14 -15.72 -10.76
N GLY A 596 25.21 -14.68 -9.93
CA GLY A 596 25.87 -13.41 -10.24
C GLY A 596 24.90 -12.26 -10.49
N ASN A 597 25.43 -11.04 -10.48
CA ASN A 597 24.60 -9.83 -10.55
C ASN A 597 24.42 -9.32 -11.99
N ASN A 598 24.52 -10.23 -12.97
CA ASN A 598 24.53 -9.92 -14.40
C ASN A 598 23.13 -9.91 -15.04
N ILE A 599 22.07 -10.14 -14.26
CA ILE A 599 20.70 -9.97 -14.73
C ILE A 599 20.19 -8.58 -14.36
N LYS A 600 19.31 -8.03 -15.20
CA LYS A 600 18.61 -6.79 -14.87
C LYS A 600 17.60 -7.07 -13.74
N LEU A 601 17.66 -6.31 -12.66
CA LEU A 601 16.66 -6.35 -11.59
C LEU A 601 15.43 -5.53 -11.99
N ASP A 602 14.59 -6.11 -12.84
CA ASP A 602 13.26 -5.59 -13.15
C ASP A 602 12.20 -6.70 -13.11
N LEU A 603 10.93 -6.30 -12.96
CA LEU A 603 9.83 -7.24 -12.79
C LEU A 603 9.74 -8.28 -13.94
N PRO A 604 9.83 -7.92 -15.24
CA PRO A 604 9.80 -8.90 -16.32
C PRO A 604 10.95 -9.92 -16.25
N THR A 605 12.17 -9.49 -15.95
CA THR A 605 13.33 -10.38 -15.85
C THR A 605 13.17 -11.34 -14.68
N LEU A 606 12.77 -10.84 -13.51
CA LEU A 606 12.58 -11.66 -12.31
C LEU A 606 11.44 -12.67 -12.49
N LEU A 607 10.33 -12.29 -13.14
CA LEU A 607 9.21 -13.21 -13.45
C LEU A 607 9.58 -14.32 -14.44
N SER A 608 10.73 -14.25 -15.11
CA SER A 608 11.26 -15.36 -15.91
C SER A 608 11.87 -16.49 -15.06
N TYR A 609 12.04 -16.28 -13.76
CA TYR A 609 12.55 -17.26 -12.79
C TYR A 609 11.43 -17.79 -11.89
N ASP A 610 11.58 -19.03 -11.44
CA ASP A 610 10.72 -19.66 -10.44
C ASP A 610 11.10 -19.26 -9.01
N GLY A 611 12.30 -18.71 -8.81
CA GLY A 611 12.72 -18.13 -7.54
C GLY A 611 14.04 -17.38 -7.65
N ILE A 612 14.17 -16.31 -6.87
CA ILE A 612 15.37 -15.49 -6.75
C ILE A 612 15.96 -15.69 -5.35
N PHE A 613 17.25 -16.01 -5.30
CA PHE A 613 18.01 -16.18 -4.07
C PHE A 613 18.89 -14.96 -3.85
N LEU A 614 18.82 -14.37 -2.66
CA LEU A 614 19.48 -13.12 -2.30
C LEU A 614 20.26 -13.30 -1.00
N CYS A 615 21.45 -12.70 -0.95
CA CYS A 615 22.29 -12.69 0.23
C CYS A 615 23.33 -11.58 0.08
N GLY A 616 23.49 -10.74 1.09
CA GLY A 616 24.53 -9.71 1.15
C GLY A 616 24.34 -8.54 0.19
N ASP A 617 24.20 -8.76 -1.12
CA ASP A 617 24.14 -7.69 -2.11
C ASP A 617 22.84 -6.89 -2.01
N ALA A 618 22.99 -5.57 -2.02
CA ALA A 618 21.86 -4.66 -2.02
C ALA A 618 21.09 -4.78 -3.34
N VAL A 619 19.77 -4.85 -3.22
CA VAL A 619 18.85 -4.80 -4.34
C VAL A 619 17.74 -3.82 -4.03
N ASP A 620 17.05 -3.35 -5.06
CA ASP A 620 15.88 -2.51 -4.88
C ASP A 620 14.75 -3.31 -4.20
N ASN A 621 14.46 -2.96 -2.95
CA ASN A 621 13.40 -3.57 -2.16
C ASN A 621 12.03 -3.44 -2.84
N GLN A 622 11.77 -2.36 -3.58
CA GLN A 622 10.49 -2.15 -4.25
C GLN A 622 10.31 -3.15 -5.39
N VAL A 623 11.34 -3.40 -6.20
CA VAL A 623 11.31 -4.44 -7.25
C VAL A 623 11.06 -5.83 -6.65
N LEU A 624 11.65 -6.15 -5.49
CA LEU A 624 11.37 -7.41 -4.82
C LEU A 624 9.93 -7.50 -4.28
N ILE A 625 9.43 -6.40 -3.69
CA ILE A 625 8.03 -6.32 -3.23
C ILE A 625 7.08 -6.57 -4.39
N ASP A 626 7.30 -5.91 -5.54
CA ASP A 626 6.46 -6.02 -6.72
C ASP A 626 6.58 -7.40 -7.36
N TYR A 627 7.79 -7.96 -7.41
CA TYR A 627 8.02 -9.34 -7.85
C TYR A 627 7.25 -10.35 -7.01
N VAL A 628 7.30 -10.25 -5.68
CA VAL A 628 6.50 -11.13 -4.80
C VAL A 628 5.00 -10.89 -4.95
N LYS A 629 4.54 -9.64 -5.03
CA LYS A 629 3.11 -9.33 -5.27
C LYS A 629 2.62 -9.89 -6.61
N ALA A 630 3.48 -9.98 -7.61
CA ALA A 630 3.20 -10.58 -8.91
C ALA A 630 3.32 -12.12 -8.94
N GLY A 631 3.56 -12.77 -7.79
CA GLY A 631 3.64 -14.24 -7.68
C GLY A 631 5.06 -14.82 -7.70
N GLY A 632 6.09 -13.97 -7.69
CA GLY A 632 7.49 -14.34 -7.66
C GLY A 632 7.99 -14.84 -6.31
N ASN A 633 8.88 -15.84 -6.30
CA ASN A 633 9.38 -16.41 -5.04
C ASN A 633 10.78 -15.90 -4.68
N VAL A 634 11.02 -15.67 -3.39
CA VAL A 634 12.28 -15.12 -2.86
C VAL A 634 12.84 -16.01 -1.75
N TYR A 635 14.10 -16.39 -1.86
CA TYR A 635 14.90 -16.84 -0.72
C TYR A 635 15.84 -15.71 -0.32
N LEU A 636 15.87 -15.35 0.96
CA LEU A 636 16.72 -14.28 1.49
C LEU A 636 17.51 -14.79 2.70
N ALA A 637 18.83 -14.68 2.65
CA ALA A 637 19.72 -14.92 3.80
C ALA A 637 20.36 -13.62 4.30
N ALA A 638 20.46 -13.48 5.62
CA ALA A 638 21.24 -12.44 6.32
C ALA A 638 22.51 -13.03 6.96
N GLY A 639 23.15 -12.33 7.88
CA GLY A 639 24.33 -12.78 8.63
C GLY A 639 25.66 -12.38 8.01
N THR A 640 25.65 -11.67 6.88
CA THR A 640 26.82 -11.53 5.98
C THR A 640 27.96 -10.70 6.52
N SER A 641 27.79 -10.10 7.70
CA SER A 641 28.74 -9.14 8.27
C SER A 641 28.92 -7.86 7.46
N ALA A 642 28.18 -7.68 6.35
CA ALA A 642 28.27 -6.53 5.47
C ALA A 642 27.71 -5.27 6.14
N GLY A 643 28.60 -4.49 6.76
CA GLY A 643 28.24 -3.25 7.46
C GLY A 643 27.67 -3.45 8.88
N GLY A 644 27.61 -4.69 9.37
CA GLY A 644 27.09 -5.05 10.69
C GLY A 644 25.59 -5.40 10.71
N ALA A 645 25.17 -6.08 11.77
CA ALA A 645 23.83 -6.66 11.88
C ALA A 645 22.71 -5.63 11.69
N GLN A 646 22.86 -4.42 12.23
CA GLN A 646 21.88 -3.35 12.06
C GLN A 646 21.76 -2.87 10.61
N LYS A 647 22.88 -2.65 9.91
CA LYS A 647 22.84 -2.17 8.51
C LYS A 647 22.26 -3.21 7.57
N GLU A 648 22.56 -4.48 7.82
CA GLU A 648 21.96 -5.58 7.07
C GLU A 648 20.46 -5.71 7.36
N ALA A 649 20.05 -5.57 8.62
CA ALA A 649 18.64 -5.51 8.99
C ALA A 649 17.94 -4.33 8.31
N ASP A 650 18.51 -3.12 8.34
CA ASP A 650 17.94 -1.93 7.70
C ASP A 650 17.79 -2.11 6.19
N ARG A 651 18.79 -2.72 5.54
CA ARG A 651 18.76 -3.02 4.10
C ARG A 651 17.57 -3.87 3.70
N TRP A 652 17.25 -4.90 4.48
CA TRP A 652 16.23 -5.89 4.11
C TRP A 652 14.87 -5.66 4.77
N ASN A 653 14.82 -4.93 5.89
CA ASN A 653 13.58 -4.72 6.62
C ASN A 653 12.56 -3.90 5.82
N THR A 654 12.97 -3.02 4.91
CA THR A 654 12.03 -2.37 3.98
C THR A 654 11.22 -3.40 3.17
N PHE A 655 11.85 -4.46 2.67
CA PHE A 655 11.17 -5.57 1.99
C PHE A 655 10.40 -6.46 2.97
N LEU A 656 11.03 -6.88 4.06
CA LEU A 656 10.45 -7.87 4.99
C LEU A 656 9.24 -7.38 5.77
N LEU A 657 9.21 -6.10 6.16
CA LEU A 657 8.11 -5.51 6.93
C LEU A 657 6.78 -5.61 6.17
N VAL A 658 6.81 -5.50 4.84
CA VAL A 658 5.62 -5.63 3.97
C VAL A 658 4.98 -7.02 4.08
N PHE A 659 5.76 -8.04 4.44
CA PHE A 659 5.32 -9.43 4.53
C PHE A 659 5.27 -9.95 5.98
N GLY A 660 5.25 -9.04 6.96
CA GLY A 660 5.12 -9.37 8.38
C GLY A 660 6.36 -10.01 9.01
N LEU A 661 7.53 -9.85 8.38
CA LEU A 661 8.81 -10.38 8.86
C LEU A 661 9.77 -9.24 9.17
N LYS A 662 10.76 -9.51 10.02
CA LYS A 662 11.83 -8.55 10.34
C LYS A 662 13.11 -9.28 10.76
N PHE A 663 14.26 -8.79 10.32
CA PHE A 663 15.54 -9.08 10.97
C PHE A 663 15.77 -8.16 12.16
N LEU A 664 16.23 -8.72 13.28
CA LEU A 664 16.76 -7.93 14.38
C LEU A 664 18.12 -7.35 13.98
N GLY A 665 18.41 -6.14 14.45
CA GLY A 665 19.68 -5.44 14.20
C GLY A 665 20.87 -5.93 15.04
N GLU A 666 20.81 -7.18 15.50
CA GLU A 666 21.83 -7.83 16.31
C GLU A 666 22.09 -9.25 15.81
N TYR A 667 23.35 -9.69 15.90
CA TYR A 667 23.70 -11.08 15.65
C TYR A 667 23.28 -11.97 16.82
N ASN A 668 22.86 -13.17 16.48
CA ASN A 668 22.15 -14.03 17.41
C ASN A 668 23.07 -14.85 18.35
N GLY A 669 24.37 -14.94 18.07
CA GLY A 669 25.35 -15.73 18.82
C GLY A 669 25.20 -17.24 18.64
N ILE A 670 24.45 -17.70 17.65
CA ILE A 670 24.12 -19.11 17.42
C ILE A 670 25.06 -19.67 16.35
N SER A 671 25.83 -20.70 16.71
CA SER A 671 26.79 -21.33 15.80
C SER A 671 26.70 -22.86 15.86
N GLY A 672 27.03 -23.52 14.76
CA GLY A 672 27.00 -24.98 14.64
C GLY A 672 25.68 -25.53 14.09
N ASN A 673 25.56 -26.86 14.16
CA ASN A 673 24.39 -27.58 13.67
C ASN A 673 23.16 -27.38 14.56
N GLN A 674 22.15 -26.73 14.02
CA GLN A 674 20.86 -26.50 14.68
C GLN A 674 19.88 -27.60 14.30
N THR A 675 19.33 -28.27 15.32
CA THR A 675 18.34 -29.33 15.11
C THR A 675 17.05 -28.74 14.54
N VAL A 676 16.53 -29.37 13.49
CA VAL A 676 15.27 -28.97 12.87
C VAL A 676 14.10 -29.53 13.67
N ASN A 677 13.31 -28.64 14.25
CA ASN A 677 12.10 -28.95 15.03
C ASN A 677 10.80 -28.63 14.27
N SER A 678 10.87 -28.52 12.94
CA SER A 678 9.79 -28.07 12.08
C SER A 678 9.09 -29.21 11.36
N SER A 679 7.76 -29.10 11.20
CA SER A 679 6.99 -29.94 10.28
C SER A 679 6.76 -29.27 8.91
N HIS A 680 7.29 -28.06 8.69
CA HIS A 680 7.08 -27.33 7.44
C HIS A 680 7.71 -28.09 6.26
N PRO A 681 7.06 -28.14 5.07
CA PRO A 681 7.55 -28.92 3.93
C PRO A 681 8.99 -28.62 3.49
N ILE A 682 9.50 -27.41 3.71
CA ILE A 682 10.90 -27.06 3.38
C ILE A 682 11.92 -27.87 4.20
N PHE A 683 11.50 -28.42 5.34
CA PHE A 683 12.32 -29.22 6.25
C PHE A 683 12.05 -30.73 6.16
N ALA A 684 11.27 -31.19 5.18
CA ALA A 684 10.98 -32.62 5.02
C ALA A 684 12.27 -33.44 4.83
N GLY A 685 12.58 -34.32 5.78
CA GLY A 685 13.80 -35.14 5.74
C GLY A 685 15.09 -34.41 6.16
N VAL A 686 15.00 -33.17 6.65
CA VAL A 686 16.15 -32.39 7.13
C VAL A 686 16.23 -32.51 8.65
N LYS A 687 17.34 -33.03 9.19
CA LYS A 687 17.52 -33.20 10.65
C LYS A 687 18.19 -32.01 11.32
N ALA A 688 19.14 -31.39 10.62
CA ALA A 688 19.87 -30.23 11.12
C ALA A 688 20.27 -29.30 9.97
N ILE A 689 20.46 -28.02 10.27
CA ILE A 689 21.07 -27.04 9.38
C ILE A 689 22.19 -26.31 10.12
N TYR A 690 23.24 -25.92 9.42
CA TYR A 690 24.34 -25.15 10.01
C TYR A 690 23.99 -23.66 10.09
N GLN A 691 24.38 -23.02 11.18
CA GLN A 691 24.29 -21.57 11.41
C GLN A 691 25.63 -21.09 11.98
N ASN A 692 25.98 -19.83 11.76
CA ASN A 692 27.14 -19.16 12.31
C ASN A 692 26.90 -17.64 12.50
N ASN A 693 26.21 -17.32 13.58
CA ASN A 693 26.03 -15.96 14.09
C ASN A 693 25.25 -15.00 13.18
N GLY A 694 24.19 -15.47 12.52
CA GLY A 694 23.29 -14.64 11.73
C GLY A 694 22.36 -13.67 12.49
N ASN A 695 21.49 -12.96 11.74
CA ASN A 695 20.48 -12.06 12.29
C ASN A 695 19.21 -12.83 12.71
N SER A 696 18.74 -12.64 13.95
CA SER A 696 17.49 -13.27 14.38
C SER A 696 16.30 -12.76 13.58
N ILE A 697 15.38 -13.66 13.23
CA ILE A 697 14.14 -13.33 12.54
C ILE A 697 12.98 -13.22 13.52
N VAL A 698 12.14 -12.19 13.35
CA VAL A 698 10.88 -12.00 14.08
C VAL A 698 9.71 -12.11 13.11
N ASN A 699 8.70 -12.88 13.51
CA ASN A 699 7.36 -12.80 12.94
C ASN A 699 6.59 -11.70 13.69
N LEU A 700 6.20 -10.65 12.97
CA LEU A 700 5.53 -9.48 13.55
C LEU A 700 4.09 -9.78 13.97
N ASP A 701 3.49 -10.84 13.41
CA ASP A 701 2.18 -11.34 13.78
C ASP A 701 2.22 -12.86 13.95
N SER A 702 2.38 -13.31 15.20
CA SER A 702 2.40 -14.74 15.55
C SER A 702 1.06 -15.46 15.29
N THR A 703 -0.01 -14.73 15.00
CA THR A 703 -1.33 -15.28 14.64
C THR A 703 -1.55 -15.35 13.12
N SER A 704 -0.64 -14.77 12.34
CA SER A 704 -0.70 -14.76 10.89
C SER A 704 -0.76 -16.19 10.33
N GLN A 705 -1.72 -16.43 9.45
CA GLN A 705 -1.80 -17.68 8.70
C GLN A 705 -0.92 -17.68 7.44
N THR A 706 -0.34 -16.53 7.09
CA THR A 706 0.54 -16.37 5.91
C THR A 706 2.01 -16.29 6.27
N THR A 707 2.33 -15.90 7.50
CA THR A 707 3.71 -15.72 7.97
C THR A 707 3.97 -16.64 9.15
N GLN A 708 5.06 -17.42 9.08
CA GLN A 708 5.40 -18.37 10.13
C GLN A 708 6.90 -18.39 10.38
N LEU A 709 7.28 -18.35 11.66
CA LEU A 709 8.62 -18.74 12.08
C LEU A 709 8.67 -20.28 12.12
N VAL A 710 9.39 -20.87 11.17
CA VAL A 710 9.37 -22.32 10.93
C VAL A 710 10.55 -23.02 11.58
N LEU A 711 11.60 -22.31 11.97
CA LEU A 711 12.69 -22.84 12.77
C LEU A 711 13.09 -21.82 13.84
N THR A 712 13.11 -22.27 15.09
CA THR A 712 13.55 -21.52 16.26
C THR A 712 14.65 -22.25 16.99
N HIS A 713 15.64 -21.50 17.45
CA HIS A 713 16.65 -22.01 18.38
C HIS A 713 16.05 -22.28 19.76
N SER A 714 16.70 -23.10 20.57
CA SER A 714 16.29 -23.41 21.95
C SER A 714 16.23 -22.17 22.86
N SER A 715 16.97 -21.11 22.52
CA SER A 715 16.90 -19.79 23.19
C SER A 715 15.71 -18.92 22.75
N GLY A 716 14.86 -19.39 21.85
CA GLY A 716 13.71 -18.66 21.32
C GLY A 716 14.01 -17.73 20.13
N LYS A 717 15.28 -17.57 19.74
CA LYS A 717 15.66 -16.76 18.57
C LYS A 717 15.23 -17.44 17.26
N GLY A 718 14.68 -16.67 16.34
CA GLY A 718 14.22 -17.17 15.04
C GLY A 718 15.36 -17.38 14.05
N LEU A 719 15.39 -18.55 13.40
CA LEU A 719 16.44 -18.95 12.46
C LEU A 719 15.96 -19.04 11.01
N THR A 720 14.74 -19.52 10.79
CA THR A 720 14.12 -19.56 9.46
C THR A 720 12.65 -19.20 9.57
N ALA A 721 12.18 -18.30 8.70
CA ALA A 721 10.79 -17.93 8.59
C ALA A 721 10.30 -18.07 7.15
N VAL A 722 8.98 -18.16 6.98
CA VAL A 722 8.34 -18.21 5.67
C VAL A 722 7.18 -17.23 5.60
N PHE A 723 6.95 -16.71 4.40
CA PHE A 723 5.70 -16.09 4.00
C PHE A 723 5.10 -16.89 2.83
N ALA A 724 3.82 -17.23 2.90
CA ALA A 724 3.06 -17.82 1.82
C ALA A 724 1.58 -17.45 1.92
N PRO A 725 0.92 -17.04 0.82
CA PRO A 725 -0.50 -16.74 0.84
C PRO A 725 -1.37 -18.00 1.06
N LEU A 726 -2.50 -17.80 1.73
CA LEU A 726 -3.50 -18.85 1.94
C LEU A 726 -3.94 -19.47 0.61
N SER A 727 -3.78 -20.78 0.47
CA SER A 727 -4.18 -21.49 -0.74
C SER A 727 -5.70 -21.57 -0.85
N VAL A 728 -6.29 -20.95 -1.88
CA VAL A 728 -7.68 -21.20 -2.27
C VAL A 728 -7.74 -22.62 -2.85
N LYS A 729 -8.37 -23.56 -2.14
CA LYS A 729 -8.58 -24.92 -2.67
C LYS A 729 -9.69 -24.90 -3.72
N THR A 730 -9.31 -24.69 -4.98
CA THR A 730 -10.14 -25.02 -6.15
C THR A 730 -10.35 -26.54 -6.17
N GLN A 731 -11.60 -27.00 -6.09
CA GLN A 731 -11.92 -28.41 -6.30
C GLN A 731 -11.78 -28.73 -7.80
N GLU A 732 -10.61 -29.23 -8.20
CA GLU A 732 -10.47 -29.98 -9.44
C GLU A 732 -10.55 -31.49 -9.16
N SER A 733 -11.51 -32.11 -9.82
CA SER A 733 -11.76 -33.55 -9.85
C SER A 733 -10.58 -34.31 -10.48
N LYS A 734 -9.95 -35.22 -9.73
CA LYS A 734 -9.05 -36.23 -10.32
C LYS A 734 -9.78 -37.51 -10.72
N PRO A 735 -9.44 -38.10 -11.88
CA PRO A 735 -10.04 -39.33 -12.41
C PRO A 735 -9.59 -40.59 -11.66
N LYS A 736 -10.45 -41.61 -11.69
CA LYS A 736 -10.24 -42.97 -11.13
C LYS A 736 -9.48 -43.88 -12.10
N LYS A 737 -8.56 -44.71 -11.58
CA LYS A 737 -8.52 -46.20 -11.65
C LYS A 737 -7.14 -46.72 -11.18
N ASP A 738 -7.09 -47.43 -10.05
CA ASP A 738 -7.08 -48.92 -9.85
C ASP A 738 -5.63 -49.45 -9.74
N LYS A 739 -5.09 -49.77 -8.55
CA LYS A 739 -5.34 -50.84 -7.55
C LYS A 739 -4.62 -52.17 -7.83
N GLY A 740 -3.64 -52.45 -6.97
CA GLY A 740 -3.24 -53.80 -6.51
C GLY A 740 -2.26 -53.68 -5.33
N LYS A 741 -2.74 -53.58 -4.07
CA LYS A 741 -2.92 -54.66 -3.04
C LYS A 741 -1.57 -55.18 -2.47
N LYS A 742 -1.32 -55.33 -1.16
CA LYS A 742 -2.13 -55.36 0.09
C LYS A 742 -1.16 -55.61 1.28
N VAL A 743 -1.27 -55.01 2.49
CA VAL A 743 -1.87 -55.54 3.77
C VAL A 743 -0.90 -55.19 4.94
N LYS A 744 -1.24 -54.85 6.21
CA LYS A 744 -2.42 -54.40 6.99
C LYS A 744 -1.93 -54.04 8.42
N LYS A 745 -2.51 -53.01 9.06
CA LYS A 745 -3.25 -53.08 10.36
C LYS A 745 -3.83 -51.68 10.65
N LYS A 746 -5.14 -51.49 10.45
CA LYS A 746 -6.27 -51.59 11.43
C LYS A 746 -6.39 -50.34 12.29
N GLU A 747 -7.23 -49.41 11.85
CA GLU A 747 -8.00 -48.55 12.75
C GLU A 747 -9.41 -48.33 12.17
N GLY A 748 -10.42 -48.44 13.04
CA GLY A 748 -11.82 -48.50 12.67
C GLY A 748 -12.38 -47.15 12.23
N LYS A 749 -13.14 -47.18 11.13
CA LYS A 749 -13.94 -46.06 10.62
C LYS A 749 -15.05 -45.67 11.61
N ARG A 750 -15.18 -44.39 11.97
CA ARG A 750 -16.48 -43.79 12.36
C ARG A 750 -17.19 -43.26 11.11
N LYS A 751 -18.44 -43.68 10.91
CA LYS A 751 -19.35 -43.17 9.87
C LYS A 751 -19.81 -41.76 10.27
N LYS A 752 -19.84 -40.82 9.32
CA LYS A 752 -20.55 -39.53 9.47
C LYS A 752 -22.06 -39.79 9.41
N ALA A 753 -22.82 -39.21 10.33
CA ALA A 753 -24.29 -39.26 10.33
C ALA A 753 -24.84 -37.92 9.83
N ASP A 754 -25.74 -37.94 8.85
CA ASP A 754 -26.31 -36.73 8.22
C ASP A 754 -27.57 -36.20 8.95
N THR A 755 -28.12 -36.96 9.91
CA THR A 755 -29.30 -36.57 10.71
C THR A 755 -29.16 -37.07 12.14
N ILE A 756 -29.60 -36.26 13.12
CA ILE A 756 -29.58 -36.62 14.55
C ILE A 756 -30.97 -36.48 15.18
N ILE A 757 -31.34 -37.39 16.08
CA ILE A 757 -32.59 -37.35 16.85
C ILE A 757 -32.29 -36.98 18.29
N LEU A 758 -33.00 -35.97 18.82
CA LEU A 758 -32.85 -35.51 20.20
C LEU A 758 -34.17 -35.61 20.96
N GLU A 759 -34.18 -36.41 22.01
CA GLU A 759 -35.34 -36.61 22.88
C GLU A 759 -35.23 -35.75 24.14
N PHE A 760 -36.25 -34.94 24.39
CA PHE A 760 -36.36 -34.13 25.59
C PHE A 760 -37.63 -34.55 26.34
N GLY A 761 -37.47 -34.95 27.61
CA GLY A 761 -38.55 -35.54 28.43
C GLY A 761 -39.76 -34.62 28.69
N SER A 762 -40.60 -34.97 29.67
CA SER A 762 -41.91 -34.32 29.82
C SER A 762 -41.84 -32.82 30.14
N HIS A 763 -42.54 -31.99 29.36
CA HIS A 763 -42.53 -30.52 29.50
C HIS A 763 -43.94 -29.90 29.56
N LYS A 764 -44.06 -28.76 30.25
CA LYS A 764 -45.32 -27.99 30.37
C LYS A 764 -45.78 -27.51 28.99
N LYS A 765 -47.10 -27.49 28.76
CA LYS A 765 -47.72 -27.10 27.48
C LYS A 765 -47.25 -25.73 26.97
N ASP A 766 -47.06 -24.76 27.88
CA ASP A 766 -46.62 -23.41 27.51
C ASP A 766 -45.17 -23.38 27.00
N HIS A 767 -44.29 -24.23 27.53
CA HIS A 767 -42.91 -24.33 27.05
C HIS A 767 -42.82 -24.98 25.67
N ILE A 768 -43.77 -25.88 25.34
CA ILE A 768 -43.88 -26.51 24.02
C ILE A 768 -44.44 -25.50 23.01
N ARG A 769 -45.41 -24.67 23.43
CA ARG A 769 -45.94 -23.58 22.60
C ARG A 769 -44.88 -22.52 22.30
N ASP A 770 -44.10 -22.12 23.29
CA ASP A 770 -42.96 -21.20 23.07
C ASP A 770 -41.92 -21.79 22.11
N PHE A 771 -41.64 -23.10 22.24
CA PHE A 771 -40.70 -23.81 21.38
C PHE A 771 -41.14 -23.78 19.90
N ALA A 772 -42.42 -24.07 19.63
CA ALA A 772 -42.99 -23.98 18.28
C ALA A 772 -42.96 -22.56 17.68
N GLN A 773 -42.94 -21.53 18.53
CA GLN A 773 -42.82 -20.12 18.13
C GLN A 773 -41.37 -19.62 18.09
N GLY A 774 -40.38 -20.52 18.14
CA GLY A 774 -38.97 -20.15 18.04
C GLY A 774 -38.42 -19.44 19.29
N LYS A 775 -39.05 -19.59 20.45
CA LYS A 775 -38.64 -18.98 21.72
C LYS A 775 -38.72 -19.97 22.89
N GLY A 776 -38.48 -19.48 24.11
CA GLY A 776 -38.64 -20.28 25.33
C GLY A 776 -37.43 -21.14 25.74
N ARG A 777 -37.51 -21.67 26.96
CA ARG A 777 -36.41 -22.38 27.63
C ARG A 777 -36.06 -23.71 26.96
N LEU A 778 -37.04 -24.38 26.35
CA LEU A 778 -36.83 -25.65 25.65
C LEU A 778 -35.96 -25.48 24.39
N LEU A 779 -36.16 -24.38 23.64
CA LEU A 779 -35.34 -24.06 22.47
C LEU A 779 -33.88 -23.81 22.84
N LYS A 780 -33.64 -23.12 23.96
CA LYS A 780 -32.29 -22.88 24.48
C LYS A 780 -31.60 -24.20 24.86
N LYS A 781 -32.32 -25.18 25.41
CA LYS A 781 -31.78 -26.50 25.74
C LYS A 781 -31.40 -27.30 24.48
N VAL A 782 -32.28 -27.32 23.48
CA VAL A 782 -32.01 -27.95 22.17
C VAL A 782 -30.77 -27.33 21.50
N LYS A 783 -30.70 -25.99 21.41
CA LYS A 783 -29.55 -25.30 20.78
C LYS A 783 -28.24 -25.60 21.49
N ARG A 784 -28.23 -25.70 22.82
CA ARG A 784 -27.03 -26.07 23.59
C ARG A 784 -26.58 -27.50 23.30
N ALA A 785 -27.50 -28.47 23.24
CA ALA A 785 -27.14 -29.86 22.95
C ALA A 785 -26.49 -30.00 21.57
N ILE A 786 -27.09 -29.41 20.53
CA ILE A 786 -26.55 -29.42 19.16
C ILE A 786 -25.19 -28.70 19.09
N SER A 787 -25.06 -27.55 19.75
CA SER A 787 -23.79 -26.81 19.78
C SER A 787 -22.68 -27.59 20.50
N TYR A 788 -23.01 -28.38 21.52
CA TYR A 788 -22.05 -29.23 22.21
C TYR A 788 -21.57 -30.40 21.35
N MET A 789 -22.48 -31.13 20.68
CA MET A 789 -22.13 -32.21 19.74
C MET A 789 -21.32 -31.67 18.54
N TYR A 790 -21.61 -30.45 18.09
CA TYR A 790 -20.87 -29.81 17.02
C TYR A 790 -19.43 -29.46 17.44
N LYS A 791 -19.26 -28.91 18.65
CA LYS A 791 -17.94 -28.52 19.19
C LYS A 791 -17.07 -29.70 19.59
N SER A 792 -17.66 -30.83 19.97
CA SER A 792 -16.92 -32.06 20.30
C SER A 792 -16.50 -32.88 19.09
N GLY A 793 -16.92 -32.48 17.88
CA GLY A 793 -16.65 -33.22 16.64
C GLY A 793 -17.51 -34.48 16.49
N GLU A 794 -18.56 -34.63 17.30
CA GLU A 794 -19.54 -35.72 17.18
C GLU A 794 -20.47 -35.53 15.98
N ILE A 795 -20.73 -34.27 15.57
CA ILE A 795 -21.53 -33.93 14.38
C ILE A 795 -20.86 -32.81 13.55
N ASP A 796 -21.02 -32.83 12.23
CA ASP A 796 -20.49 -31.82 11.29
C ASP A 796 -21.44 -30.61 11.08
N ARG A 797 -20.95 -29.51 10.48
CA ARG A 797 -21.72 -28.24 10.23
C ARG A 797 -22.98 -28.38 9.33
N GLY A 798 -23.21 -29.55 8.70
CA GLY A 798 -24.30 -29.79 7.75
C GLY A 798 -25.39 -30.76 8.21
N VAL A 799 -25.37 -31.20 9.46
CA VAL A 799 -26.29 -32.23 9.98
C VAL A 799 -27.68 -31.65 10.32
N GLN A 800 -28.76 -32.32 9.91
CA GLN A 800 -30.14 -31.91 10.22
C GLN A 800 -30.64 -32.52 11.55
N PRO A 801 -31.12 -31.71 12.52
CA PRO A 801 -31.65 -32.22 13.79
C PRO A 801 -33.18 -32.44 13.76
N VAL A 802 -33.64 -33.58 14.28
CA VAL A 802 -35.06 -33.92 14.53
C VAL A 802 -35.30 -34.01 16.04
N ILE A 803 -36.40 -33.42 16.54
CA ILE A 803 -36.63 -33.23 17.99
C ILE A 803 -37.94 -33.87 18.43
N ALA A 804 -37.91 -34.72 19.46
CA ALA A 804 -39.08 -35.41 20.03
C ALA A 804 -39.35 -34.95 21.49
N ILE A 805 -40.63 -34.66 21.82
CA ILE A 805 -41.06 -34.13 23.15
C ILE A 805 -42.35 -34.84 23.63
N ILE A 806 -42.41 -35.25 24.91
CA ILE A 806 -43.55 -35.97 25.55
C ILE A 806 -44.33 -35.03 26.51
N VAL A 807 -45.65 -35.22 26.70
CA VAL A 807 -46.50 -34.35 27.58
C VAL A 807 -47.17 -35.15 28.71
N GLN A 808 -47.07 -34.68 29.97
CA GLN A 808 -47.78 -35.27 31.13
C GLN A 808 -48.97 -34.40 31.60
N LYS A 809 -50.10 -35.04 31.95
CA LYS A 809 -51.33 -34.42 32.47
C LYS A 809 -51.37 -34.59 34.01
N LYS A 810 -51.57 -33.53 34.81
CA LYS A 810 -51.65 -33.66 36.28
C LYS A 810 -52.90 -33.02 36.93
N SER A 811 -53.46 -33.82 37.84
CA SER A 811 -54.59 -33.65 38.76
C SER A 811 -54.31 -32.66 39.90
N SER A 812 -55.31 -31.92 40.35
CA SER A 812 -55.24 -30.84 41.35
C SER A 812 -55.59 -31.28 42.77
N THR A 813 -54.87 -30.77 43.78
CA THR A 813 -55.39 -30.60 45.14
C THR A 813 -54.91 -29.26 45.71
N LYS A 814 -55.89 -28.37 45.97
CA LYS A 814 -55.82 -27.14 46.78
C LYS A 814 -56.14 -27.49 48.24
N THR A 815 -55.61 -26.73 49.20
CA THR A 815 -56.38 -26.22 50.36
C THR A 815 -55.68 -24.98 50.93
N ILE A 816 -56.33 -23.81 50.86
CA ILE A 816 -57.14 -23.14 51.90
C ILE A 816 -56.20 -22.39 52.87
N TRP A 817 -56.24 -21.05 52.78
CA TRP A 817 -55.40 -20.02 53.43
C TRP A 817 -54.15 -19.54 52.68
N ASP A 818 -54.31 -19.15 51.41
CA ASP A 818 -53.65 -17.96 50.81
C ASP A 818 -54.40 -17.53 49.55
#